data_AF-A0AAQ4DXN5-F1
#
_entry.id   AF-A0AAQ4DXN5-F1
#
_cell.length_a   1.000
_cell.length_b   1.000
_cell.length_c   1.000
_cell.angle_alpha   90.00
_cell.angle_beta   90.00
_cell.angle_gamma   90.00
#
_symmetry.space_group_name_H-M   'P 1'
#
loop_
_entity.id
_entity.type
_entity.pdbx_description
1 polymer ?
#
loop_
_entity_poly.entity_id
_entity_poly.type
_entity_poly.pdbx_seq_one_letter_code
_entity_poly.pdbx_strand_id
1 'polypeptide(L)'
;MAPASSQKTPRPSVVSAKSVRKKNTVLAVIGTVGVASIFFFYSRQDDSFWLKPVIVAKELARLGQPGYVVYTNGCKIPAFDPFHWTVASLYRKQTVYVCPGKPSFIRLAANVPFVDSHVLWEHYKRKPHDVLCTYQKITRDENRTEPDSAVVYHPSSKLVFGAPLSTDFVFVTCSAYGVKIHEEFLMVPVLKEQVERRCKLAEDSARPELNSTKERLNIVIVGLDSVSRLNSLRHLKKTREFLLDQMEAIEFYGYNKVGDNSFPNQVPLLTGKSAEEAMAQCPEKFFDNLDFLWDRYAGLGYRTFFLEESPKYGLFNYLLKGFKDIPTDYYCRPMIFAIDNSRFKKFIGGGKGCVGSKVQTEMYLDYFSSLVAFLGNRSYFTYTWISDVTHDNFNSAGFADEPFLRTFQRLNASGVANKSVIVFLSDHGMRYGPIRQTLIGKYEDRMPFMFLVLPREFRRKYPDVVRNLRINQHRLITHYDLHATLLELADFPNDLPPVRTDHGMSLFREVPENRTCRDAFIAPHWCCCHDSGQFPVNDPLSKKMANFVLRTVNGWLQDGAPGKCMRLQLRSVVDVYEVTVDANSEVRYFWVTLKCFPGEGMLEATVAVNGTDVFAAERVSRLNWHGAQSSCVKDHLLELYCFCKHQ
;
A
#
# COMPACT_ATOMS: atom_id res chain seq x y z
N MET A 1 -5.59 -2.10 59.01
CA MET A 1 -6.39 -1.39 60.03
C MET A 1 -6.16 0.11 59.85
N ALA A 2 -7.21 0.93 59.90
CA ALA A 2 -7.13 2.41 59.98
C ALA A 2 -6.97 2.84 61.48
N PRO A 3 -6.78 4.12 61.89
CA PRO A 3 -7.55 5.36 61.56
C PRO A 3 -6.65 6.54 61.05
N ALA A 4 -7.08 7.66 60.44
CA ALA A 4 -8.07 8.74 60.75
C ALA A 4 -7.65 9.72 61.90
N SER A 5 -7.99 11.02 61.98
CA SER A 5 -8.40 12.12 61.06
C SER A 5 -8.54 13.47 61.84
N SER A 6 -9.15 14.54 61.27
CA SER A 6 -9.67 15.80 61.92
C SER A 6 -8.74 17.03 62.11
N GLN A 7 -9.23 18.26 62.42
CA GLN A 7 -10.10 19.19 61.64
C GLN A 7 -10.08 20.66 62.18
N LYS A 8 -9.98 21.66 61.26
CA LYS A 8 -10.65 23.00 61.18
C LYS A 8 -10.84 24.03 62.36
N THR A 9 -10.49 25.30 62.04
CA THR A 9 -11.20 26.62 62.29
C THR A 9 -11.19 27.27 63.72
N PRO A 10 -11.48 28.59 63.94
CA PRO A 10 -12.22 29.60 63.11
C PRO A 10 -11.70 31.08 63.02
N ARG A 11 -12.57 31.98 62.50
CA ARG A 11 -12.56 33.45 62.15
C ARG A 11 -12.77 34.40 63.38
N PRO A 12 -12.89 35.79 63.35
CA PRO A 12 -13.59 36.67 62.34
C PRO A 12 -13.28 38.22 62.16
N SER A 13 -13.93 38.85 61.14
CA SER A 13 -14.47 40.27 61.04
C SER A 13 -13.49 41.50 61.01
N VAL A 14 -13.75 42.75 60.52
CA VAL A 14 -14.92 43.69 60.32
C VAL A 14 -14.64 44.69 59.13
N VAL A 15 -15.46 44.90 58.07
CA VAL A 15 -16.50 45.94 57.70
C VAL A 15 -16.11 47.46 57.49
N SER A 16 -16.62 48.07 56.38
CA SER A 16 -17.05 49.51 56.15
C SER A 16 -16.30 50.35 55.05
N ALA A 17 -16.83 51.41 54.40
CA ALA A 17 -18.01 51.58 53.49
C ALA A 17 -18.06 52.99 52.78
N LYS A 18 -18.67 53.10 51.57
CA LYS A 18 -19.20 54.33 50.84
C LYS A 18 -18.19 55.41 50.30
N SER A 19 -18.28 56.13 49.16
CA SER A 19 -19.31 56.54 48.13
C SER A 19 -19.66 58.05 48.21
N VAL A 20 -19.74 58.95 47.18
CA VAL A 20 -19.58 58.96 45.68
C VAL A 20 -19.57 60.43 45.14
N ARG A 21 -18.96 60.79 43.97
CA ARG A 21 -19.44 61.91 43.07
C ARG A 21 -18.82 61.99 41.63
N LYS A 22 -19.55 62.61 40.69
CA LYS A 22 -19.30 62.78 39.22
C LYS A 22 -19.10 64.25 38.81
N LYS A 23 -18.51 64.53 37.62
CA LYS A 23 -19.10 65.35 36.50
C LYS A 23 -18.27 65.34 35.19
N ASN A 24 -18.90 65.76 34.08
CA ASN A 24 -18.45 65.63 32.67
C ASN A 24 -17.91 66.96 32.06
N THR A 25 -17.48 66.91 30.77
CA THR A 25 -17.56 67.91 29.65
C THR A 25 -16.21 67.94 28.88
N VAL A 26 -16.03 68.11 27.55
CA VAL A 26 -16.63 67.71 26.24
C VAL A 26 -15.83 68.46 25.13
N LEU A 27 -15.46 67.75 24.05
CA LEU A 27 -15.05 68.11 22.66
C LEU A 27 -14.14 69.32 22.25
N ALA A 28 -13.31 69.00 21.22
CA ALA A 28 -13.00 69.73 19.95
C ALA A 28 -11.52 70.17 19.74
N VAL A 29 -10.86 70.15 18.56
CA VAL A 29 -10.86 69.38 17.26
C VAL A 29 -9.84 70.09 16.30
N ILE A 30 -9.30 69.39 15.27
CA ILE A 30 -8.31 69.84 14.21
C ILE A 30 -6.82 69.90 14.65
N GLY A 31 -5.83 69.36 13.92
CA GLY A 31 -5.89 68.54 12.69
C GLY A 31 -4.53 68.00 12.16
N THR A 32 -4.63 66.97 11.29
CA THR A 32 -3.75 66.52 10.17
C THR A 32 -2.29 67.05 10.06
N VAL A 33 -1.23 66.24 9.86
CA VAL A 33 -0.93 65.38 8.68
C VAL A 33 0.25 64.43 9.00
N GLY A 34 0.20 63.17 8.52
CA GLY A 34 1.38 62.51 7.90
C GLY A 34 2.28 61.58 8.72
N VAL A 35 1.85 60.33 8.97
CA VAL A 35 2.70 59.11 8.84
C VAL A 35 1.82 57.93 8.40
N ALA A 36 1.74 57.65 7.10
CA ALA A 36 1.05 56.47 6.56
C ALA A 36 1.55 56.07 5.16
N SER A 37 2.86 55.82 5.01
CA SER A 37 3.46 55.52 3.70
C SER A 37 4.67 54.57 3.75
N ILE A 38 4.63 53.51 4.57
CA ILE A 38 5.65 52.44 4.58
C ILE A 38 5.05 51.00 4.46
N PHE A 39 3.72 50.84 4.53
CA PHE A 39 3.05 49.52 4.41
C PHE A 39 2.12 49.40 3.19
N PHE A 40 2.57 49.84 2.02
CA PHE A 40 1.78 49.79 0.77
C PHE A 40 2.51 49.24 -0.46
N PHE A 41 3.43 48.29 -0.27
CA PHE A 41 3.90 47.40 -1.34
C PHE A 41 3.93 45.95 -0.83
N TYR A 42 3.27 45.05 -1.57
CA TYR A 42 2.90 43.65 -1.24
C TYR A 42 1.58 43.40 -0.50
N SER A 43 0.51 44.08 -0.96
CA SER A 43 -0.86 43.53 -0.88
C SER A 43 -1.61 43.75 -2.20
N ARG A 44 -1.26 42.96 -3.24
CA ARG A 44 -2.24 42.63 -4.28
C ARG A 44 -3.08 41.50 -3.74
N GLN A 45 -4.08 41.88 -2.97
CA GLN A 45 -5.03 41.00 -2.32
C GLN A 45 -5.95 40.42 -3.40
N ASP A 46 -5.74 39.16 -3.74
CA ASP A 46 -6.63 38.42 -4.64
C ASP A 46 -7.78 37.86 -3.79
N ASP A 47 -8.87 38.62 -3.69
CA ASP A 47 -10.03 38.30 -2.83
C ASP A 47 -10.74 36.99 -3.23
N SER A 48 -10.32 36.35 -4.32
CA SER A 48 -10.74 35.00 -4.69
C SER A 48 -10.22 33.89 -3.75
N PHE A 49 -9.19 34.16 -2.94
CA PHE A 49 -8.52 33.13 -2.12
C PHE A 49 -9.25 32.79 -0.80
N TRP A 50 -10.05 33.69 -0.23
CA TRP A 50 -10.74 33.45 1.06
C TRP A 50 -12.15 32.86 0.92
N LEU A 51 -12.81 33.05 -0.22
CA LEU A 51 -14.14 32.49 -0.48
C LEU A 51 -14.08 31.00 -0.88
N LYS A 52 -13.05 30.58 -1.62
CA LYS A 52 -12.89 29.17 -2.07
C LYS A 52 -12.74 28.16 -0.91
N PRO A 53 -11.92 28.38 0.14
CA PRO A 53 -11.80 27.44 1.27
C PRO A 53 -13.11 27.22 2.01
N VAL A 54 -13.94 28.26 2.17
CA VAL A 54 -15.22 28.18 2.88
C VAL A 54 -16.27 27.41 2.06
N ILE A 55 -16.25 27.56 0.74
CA ILE A 55 -17.10 26.77 -0.17
C ILE A 55 -16.68 25.31 -0.14
N VAL A 56 -15.38 25.02 -0.34
CA VAL A 56 -14.83 23.65 -0.29
C VAL A 56 -15.08 22.98 1.07
N ALA A 57 -14.97 23.70 2.19
CA ALA A 57 -15.29 23.17 3.51
C ALA A 57 -16.79 22.86 3.68
N LYS A 58 -17.69 23.69 3.14
CA LYS A 58 -19.14 23.42 3.12
C LYS A 58 -19.51 22.25 2.20
N GLU A 59 -18.78 22.06 1.12
CA GLU A 59 -18.99 21.01 0.13
C GLU A 59 -18.49 19.66 0.64
N LEU A 60 -17.30 19.61 1.25
CA LEU A 60 -16.80 18.45 2.01
C LEU A 60 -17.72 18.10 3.19
N ALA A 61 -18.24 19.11 3.92
CA ALA A 61 -19.23 18.88 4.98
C ALA A 61 -20.60 18.41 4.46
N ARG A 62 -20.92 18.59 3.18
CA ARG A 62 -22.11 18.01 2.52
C ARG A 62 -21.88 16.59 2.01
N LEU A 63 -20.65 16.25 1.61
CA LEU A 63 -20.25 14.90 1.19
C LEU A 63 -20.22 13.90 2.37
N GLY A 64 -19.96 14.38 3.59
CA GLY A 64 -20.01 13.58 4.81
C GLY A 64 -21.42 13.36 5.35
N GLN A 65 -22.19 12.43 4.79
CA GLN A 65 -23.40 11.93 5.45
C GLN A 65 -23.04 11.13 6.72
N PRO A 66 -23.70 11.36 7.87
CA PRO A 66 -23.47 10.58 9.08
C PRO A 66 -23.65 9.08 8.83
N GLY A 67 -22.62 8.29 9.18
CA GLY A 67 -22.64 6.83 9.00
C GLY A 67 -22.04 6.31 7.68
N TYR A 68 -21.55 7.16 6.78
CA TYR A 68 -20.94 6.76 5.50
C TYR A 68 -19.58 7.43 5.27
N VAL A 69 -18.64 6.72 4.65
CA VAL A 69 -17.34 7.30 4.20
C VAL A 69 -17.39 7.78 2.74
N VAL A 70 -18.25 7.15 1.94
CA VAL A 70 -18.65 7.56 0.59
C VAL A 70 -20.17 7.55 0.56
N TYR A 71 -20.78 8.66 0.17
CA TYR A 71 -22.22 8.76 -0.02
C TYR A 71 -22.50 9.60 -1.26
N THR A 72 -22.81 8.93 -2.36
CA THR A 72 -23.12 9.53 -3.66
C THR A 72 -24.29 8.77 -4.30
N ASN A 73 -24.81 9.30 -5.41
CA ASN A 73 -25.92 8.64 -6.12
C ASN A 73 -25.52 7.28 -6.73
N GLY A 74 -24.25 7.11 -7.12
CA GLY A 74 -23.72 5.86 -7.67
C GLY A 74 -23.06 4.92 -6.65
N CYS A 75 -22.74 5.40 -5.44
CA CYS A 75 -22.05 4.59 -4.44
C CYS A 75 -22.32 5.02 -3.00
N LYS A 76 -22.60 4.05 -2.13
CA LYS A 76 -22.67 4.22 -0.68
C LYS A 76 -21.78 3.20 0.01
N ILE A 77 -20.85 3.66 0.86
CA ILE A 77 -19.95 2.80 1.64
C ILE A 77 -20.06 3.20 3.13
N PRO A 78 -20.53 2.29 4.01
CA PRO A 78 -20.70 2.60 5.43
C PRO A 78 -19.40 2.96 6.17
N ALA A 79 -19.51 3.86 7.15
CA ALA A 79 -18.43 4.24 8.06
C ALA A 79 -18.39 3.30 9.28
N PHE A 80 -17.70 2.17 9.14
CA PHE A 80 -17.49 1.25 10.26
C PHE A 80 -16.50 1.77 11.30
N ASP A 81 -16.80 1.52 12.57
CA ASP A 81 -15.85 1.66 13.68
C ASP A 81 -14.73 0.60 13.56
N PRO A 82 -13.44 0.98 13.48
CA PRO A 82 -12.32 0.04 13.47
C PRO A 82 -12.30 -0.91 14.67
N PHE A 83 -12.87 -0.51 15.81
CA PHE A 83 -12.91 -1.28 17.05
C PHE A 83 -14.31 -1.81 17.40
N HIS A 84 -15.20 -1.91 16.40
CA HIS A 84 -16.53 -2.48 16.59
C HIS A 84 -16.46 -3.88 17.22
N TRP A 85 -17.43 -4.20 18.10
CA TRP A 85 -17.39 -5.39 18.97
C TRP A 85 -17.23 -6.73 18.23
N THR A 86 -17.71 -6.83 16.98
CA THR A 86 -17.54 -8.02 16.14
C THR A 86 -16.10 -8.30 15.72
N VAL A 87 -15.22 -7.30 15.71
CA VAL A 87 -13.80 -7.41 15.32
C VAL A 87 -12.83 -7.07 16.45
N ALA A 88 -13.28 -6.36 17.50
CA ALA A 88 -12.46 -5.96 18.65
C ALA A 88 -11.73 -7.15 19.32
N SER A 89 -12.38 -8.30 19.40
CA SER A 89 -11.82 -9.53 19.99
C SER A 89 -10.65 -10.12 19.19
N LEU A 90 -10.49 -9.75 17.92
CA LEU A 90 -9.42 -10.19 17.01
C LEU A 90 -8.18 -9.29 17.08
N TYR A 91 -8.35 -8.03 17.48
CA TYR A 91 -7.26 -7.05 17.58
C TYR A 91 -6.29 -7.39 18.71
N ARG A 92 -5.00 -7.44 18.38
CA ARG A 92 -3.88 -7.60 19.30
C ARG A 92 -2.81 -6.58 18.91
N LYS A 93 -2.63 -5.57 19.77
CA LYS A 93 -1.55 -4.60 19.62
C LYS A 93 -0.21 -5.32 19.53
N GLN A 94 0.53 -5.04 18.45
CA GLN A 94 1.91 -5.47 18.31
C GLN A 94 2.87 -4.35 18.75
N THR A 95 4.10 -4.73 19.03
CA THR A 95 5.20 -3.82 19.40
C THR A 95 6.42 -4.16 18.54
N VAL A 96 7.33 -3.21 18.37
CA VAL A 96 8.61 -3.44 17.67
C VAL A 96 9.29 -4.71 18.21
N TYR A 97 9.80 -5.53 17.29
CA TYR A 97 10.55 -6.75 17.62
C TYR A 97 12.03 -6.57 17.26
N VAL A 98 12.90 -7.35 17.91
CA VAL A 98 14.35 -7.34 17.66
C VAL A 98 14.75 -8.68 17.06
N CYS A 99 15.56 -8.64 16.00
CA CYS A 99 16.08 -9.85 15.37
C CYS A 99 17.31 -10.39 16.11
N PRO A 100 17.42 -11.72 16.29
CA PRO A 100 18.50 -12.32 17.05
C PRO A 100 19.84 -12.27 16.30
N GLY A 101 20.93 -12.01 17.02
CA GLY A 101 22.29 -11.99 16.47
C GLY A 101 23.06 -10.75 16.91
N LYS A 102 24.31 -10.63 16.46
CA LYS A 102 25.11 -9.43 16.69
C LYS A 102 24.71 -8.34 15.68
N PRO A 103 24.51 -7.08 16.11
CA PRO A 103 24.21 -6.00 15.18
C PRO A 103 25.38 -5.77 14.23
N SER A 104 25.09 -5.48 12.96
CA SER A 104 26.14 -5.18 11.98
C SER A 104 26.98 -3.97 12.42
N PHE A 105 28.30 -4.11 12.33
CA PHE A 105 29.26 -3.01 12.47
C PHE A 105 29.53 -2.29 11.13
N ILE A 106 28.93 -2.73 10.02
CA ILE A 106 29.07 -2.07 8.73
C ILE A 106 27.94 -1.04 8.60
N ARG A 107 28.32 0.20 8.27
CA ARG A 107 27.39 1.30 7.95
C ARG A 107 27.62 1.73 6.51
N LEU A 108 26.56 2.07 5.81
CA LEU A 108 26.65 2.71 4.50
C LEU A 108 26.34 4.19 4.66
N ALA A 109 27.23 5.06 4.15
CA ALA A 109 26.87 6.44 3.83
C ALA A 109 26.86 6.55 2.31
N ALA A 110 25.67 6.70 1.73
CA ALA A 110 25.46 6.47 0.30
C ALA A 110 26.03 5.10 -0.13
N ASN A 111 26.98 5.08 -1.07
CA ASN A 111 27.61 3.86 -1.58
C ASN A 111 28.94 3.50 -0.90
N VAL A 112 29.31 4.21 0.18
CA VAL A 112 30.59 4.03 0.87
C VAL A 112 30.38 3.27 2.19
N PRO A 113 31.01 2.10 2.39
CA PRO A 113 30.95 1.34 3.62
C PRO A 113 31.96 1.84 4.66
N PHE A 114 31.55 1.94 5.91
CA PHE A 114 32.36 2.36 7.05
C PHE A 114 32.23 1.38 8.22
N VAL A 115 33.22 1.37 9.11
CA VAL A 115 33.23 0.56 10.34
C VAL A 115 32.71 1.37 11.52
N ASP A 116 31.56 0.96 12.04
CA ASP A 116 31.07 1.34 13.37
C ASP A 116 31.98 0.71 14.44
N SER A 117 33.01 1.47 14.82
CA SER A 117 34.05 0.99 15.73
C SER A 117 33.53 0.71 17.14
N HIS A 118 32.43 1.36 17.54
CA HIS A 118 31.77 1.12 18.82
C HIS A 118 31.09 -0.26 18.79
N VAL A 119 30.25 -0.52 17.79
CA VAL A 119 29.57 -1.82 17.62
C VAL A 119 30.57 -2.97 17.42
N LEU A 120 31.64 -2.74 16.64
CA LEU A 120 32.70 -3.74 16.44
C LEU A 120 33.38 -4.09 17.77
N TRP A 121 33.76 -3.10 18.57
CA TRP A 121 34.37 -3.35 19.88
C TRP A 121 33.38 -4.01 20.83
N GLU A 122 32.17 -3.48 20.97
CA GLU A 122 31.18 -3.95 21.93
C GLU A 122 30.77 -5.40 21.69
N HIS A 123 30.35 -5.74 20.46
CA HIS A 123 29.76 -7.05 20.18
C HIS A 123 30.78 -8.07 19.63
N TYR A 124 31.88 -7.65 19.02
CA TYR A 124 32.86 -8.54 18.39
C TYR A 124 34.22 -8.59 19.10
N LYS A 125 34.50 -7.64 20.01
CA LYS A 125 35.78 -7.55 20.77
C LYS A 125 36.99 -7.50 19.82
N ARG A 126 36.90 -6.66 18.78
CA ARG A 126 37.94 -6.42 17.76
C ARG A 126 38.09 -4.91 17.52
N LYS A 127 39.26 -4.49 17.03
CA LYS A 127 39.52 -3.14 16.52
C LYS A 127 39.43 -3.14 14.99
N PRO A 128 39.21 -1.98 14.33
CA PRO A 128 39.06 -1.94 12.86
C PRO A 128 40.23 -2.54 12.07
N HIS A 129 41.47 -2.41 12.56
CA HIS A 129 42.65 -2.98 11.90
C HIS A 129 42.77 -4.52 12.03
N ASP A 130 42.03 -5.14 12.96
CA ASP A 130 42.02 -6.60 13.10
C ASP A 130 41.12 -7.29 12.06
N VAL A 131 40.29 -6.51 11.34
CA VAL A 131 39.19 -7.02 10.52
C VAL A 131 39.51 -6.89 9.04
N LEU A 132 39.55 -8.03 8.35
CA LEU A 132 39.59 -8.10 6.89
C LEU A 132 38.21 -8.52 6.38
N CYS A 133 37.64 -7.73 5.47
CA CYS A 133 36.38 -8.05 4.82
C CYS A 133 36.59 -8.27 3.31
N THR A 134 35.81 -9.20 2.76
CA THR A 134 35.65 -9.41 1.32
C THR A 134 34.17 -9.41 0.97
N TYR A 135 33.84 -9.19 -0.29
CA TYR A 135 32.47 -9.22 -0.77
C TYR A 135 32.36 -10.00 -2.08
N GLN A 136 31.21 -10.64 -2.29
CA GLN A 136 30.81 -11.22 -3.57
C GLN A 136 29.67 -10.40 -4.14
N LYS A 137 29.78 -9.96 -5.41
CA LYS A 137 28.66 -9.39 -6.14
C LYS A 137 27.59 -10.47 -6.38
N ILE A 138 26.32 -10.09 -6.32
CA ILE A 138 25.18 -10.95 -6.65
C ILE A 138 24.52 -10.40 -7.92
N THR A 139 24.25 -11.25 -8.91
CA THR A 139 23.43 -10.89 -10.09
C THR A 139 22.36 -11.95 -10.36
N ARG A 140 21.40 -11.63 -11.22
CA ARG A 140 20.55 -12.63 -11.87
C ARG A 140 21.39 -13.60 -12.72
N ASP A 141 20.91 -14.83 -12.91
CA ASP A 141 21.53 -15.82 -13.81
C ASP A 141 20.92 -15.72 -15.22
N GLU A 142 21.46 -14.81 -16.03
CA GLU A 142 21.00 -14.53 -17.40
C GLU A 142 21.14 -15.73 -18.37
N ASN A 143 21.83 -16.81 -17.97
CA ASN A 143 22.01 -18.00 -18.82
C ASN A 143 20.87 -19.02 -18.68
N ARG A 144 19.86 -18.75 -17.84
CA ARG A 144 18.71 -19.64 -17.62
C ARG A 144 17.59 -19.40 -18.62
N THR A 145 16.80 -20.45 -18.85
CA THR A 145 15.50 -20.32 -19.53
C THR A 145 14.49 -19.48 -18.74
N GLU A 146 14.65 -19.41 -17.41
CA GLU A 146 13.87 -18.58 -16.49
C GLU A 146 14.84 -17.80 -15.58
N PRO A 147 15.41 -16.67 -16.04
CA PRO A 147 16.47 -15.94 -15.32
C PRO A 147 16.08 -15.53 -13.90
N ASP A 148 14.81 -15.19 -13.70
CA ASP A 148 14.21 -14.81 -12.42
C ASP A 148 14.13 -15.95 -11.38
N SER A 149 14.55 -17.17 -11.73
CA SER A 149 14.60 -18.34 -10.83
C SER A 149 15.97 -18.61 -10.21
N ALA A 150 17.02 -17.86 -10.58
CA ALA A 150 18.39 -18.16 -10.15
C ALA A 150 19.28 -16.90 -10.04
N VAL A 151 20.36 -17.04 -9.28
CA VAL A 151 21.32 -15.97 -8.97
C VAL A 151 22.75 -16.47 -9.03
N VAL A 152 23.67 -15.58 -9.43
CA VAL A 152 25.11 -15.86 -9.52
C VAL A 152 25.85 -15.06 -8.45
N TYR A 153 26.61 -15.77 -7.62
CA TYR A 153 27.60 -15.18 -6.71
C TYR A 153 28.95 -15.10 -7.44
N HIS A 154 29.42 -13.88 -7.70
CA HIS A 154 30.67 -13.62 -8.40
C HIS A 154 31.89 -13.91 -7.52
N PRO A 155 33.11 -14.01 -8.10
CA PRO A 155 34.35 -14.16 -7.33
C PRO A 155 34.52 -13.09 -6.25
N SER A 156 35.08 -13.49 -5.10
CA SER A 156 35.23 -12.61 -3.94
C SER A 156 36.29 -11.53 -4.17
N SER A 157 35.94 -10.28 -3.86
CA SER A 157 36.80 -9.09 -3.97
C SER A 157 37.04 -8.49 -2.59
N LYS A 158 38.19 -7.83 -2.39
CA LYS A 158 38.50 -7.15 -1.11
C LYS A 158 37.53 -6.00 -0.87
N LEU A 159 36.88 -5.96 0.29
CA LEU A 159 36.10 -4.80 0.73
C LEU A 159 37.06 -3.77 1.33
N VAL A 160 37.04 -2.54 0.80
CA VAL A 160 37.84 -1.42 1.32
C VAL A 160 36.89 -0.41 1.97
N PHE A 161 36.93 -0.33 3.29
CA PHE A 161 36.16 0.67 4.04
C PHE A 161 36.63 2.09 3.68
N GLY A 162 35.68 3.01 3.55
CA GLY A 162 35.92 4.38 3.08
C GLY A 162 36.02 4.54 1.56
N ALA A 163 36.00 3.46 0.78
CA ALA A 163 35.97 3.51 -0.69
C ALA A 163 34.57 3.18 -1.24
N PRO A 164 34.09 3.89 -2.29
CA PRO A 164 32.76 3.64 -2.87
C PRO A 164 32.67 2.24 -3.50
N LEU A 165 31.56 1.55 -3.25
CA LEU A 165 31.17 0.36 -4.00
C LEU A 165 30.50 0.74 -5.33
N SER A 166 30.79 -0.04 -6.37
CA SER A 166 30.30 0.15 -7.75
C SER A 166 29.22 -0.85 -8.16
N THR A 167 28.72 -1.65 -7.22
CA THR A 167 27.69 -2.68 -7.44
C THR A 167 26.61 -2.57 -6.37
N ASP A 168 25.37 -2.81 -6.78
CA ASP A 168 24.17 -2.67 -5.95
C ASP A 168 24.01 -3.79 -4.92
N PHE A 169 24.26 -5.04 -5.32
CA PHE A 169 24.00 -6.19 -4.47
C PHE A 169 25.27 -6.96 -4.13
N VAL A 170 25.60 -7.02 -2.83
CA VAL A 170 26.77 -7.76 -2.34
C VAL A 170 26.48 -8.60 -1.10
N PHE A 171 27.10 -9.77 -1.03
CA PHE A 171 27.25 -10.55 0.20
C PHE A 171 28.65 -10.30 0.77
N VAL A 172 28.73 -9.75 1.99
CA VAL A 172 29.99 -9.44 2.68
C VAL A 172 30.33 -10.54 3.67
N THR A 173 31.59 -10.94 3.70
CA THR A 173 32.18 -11.81 4.72
C THR A 173 33.36 -11.10 5.36
N CYS A 174 33.39 -11.07 6.70
CA CYS A 174 34.48 -10.46 7.47
C CYS A 174 35.12 -11.48 8.41
N SER A 175 36.45 -11.43 8.51
CA SER A 175 37.27 -12.25 9.38
C SER A 175 38.19 -11.40 10.25
N ALA A 176 38.61 -11.95 11.40
CA ALA A 176 39.66 -11.40 12.23
C ALA A 176 40.60 -12.53 12.66
N TYR A 177 41.90 -12.34 12.48
CA TYR A 177 42.94 -13.36 12.71
C TYR A 177 42.63 -14.70 12.03
N GLY A 178 42.14 -14.66 10.78
CA GLY A 178 41.77 -15.84 9.99
C GLY A 178 40.41 -16.47 10.33
N VAL A 179 39.77 -16.09 11.44
CA VAL A 179 38.45 -16.62 11.84
C VAL A 179 37.33 -15.74 11.31
N LYS A 180 36.33 -16.33 10.65
CA LYS A 180 35.12 -15.61 10.19
C LYS A 180 34.31 -15.11 11.40
N ILE A 181 34.08 -13.79 11.46
CA ILE A 181 33.38 -13.14 12.59
C ILE A 181 31.99 -12.60 12.23
N HIS A 182 31.74 -12.30 10.96
CA HIS A 182 30.52 -11.63 10.50
C HIS A 182 30.23 -11.89 9.03
N GLU A 183 28.95 -11.96 8.69
CA GLU A 183 28.43 -12.14 7.32
C GLU A 183 27.12 -11.35 7.20
N GLU A 184 26.93 -10.62 6.10
CA GLU A 184 25.66 -9.94 5.83
C GLU A 184 25.45 -9.64 4.34
N PHE A 185 24.18 -9.47 3.95
CA PHE A 185 23.81 -8.85 2.68
C PHE A 185 23.80 -7.33 2.82
N LEU A 186 24.39 -6.63 1.85
CA LEU A 186 24.30 -5.18 1.69
C LEU A 186 23.64 -4.85 0.35
N MET A 187 22.60 -4.04 0.42
CA MET A 187 21.99 -3.38 -0.73
C MET A 187 22.52 -1.94 -0.75
N VAL A 188 23.21 -1.60 -1.83
CA VAL A 188 24.04 -0.41 -1.95
C VAL A 188 23.46 0.48 -3.05
N PRO A 189 23.12 1.75 -2.77
CA PRO A 189 22.67 2.64 -3.83
C PRO A 189 23.87 2.98 -4.73
N VAL A 190 23.80 2.74 -6.03
CA VAL A 190 24.91 2.99 -6.97
C VAL A 190 24.40 3.68 -8.23
N LEU A 191 25.21 4.54 -8.87
CA LEU A 191 24.88 5.07 -10.20
C LEU A 191 25.35 4.06 -11.25
N LYS A 192 24.44 3.69 -12.15
CA LYS A 192 24.72 2.76 -13.26
C LYS A 192 24.99 3.56 -14.53
N GLU A 193 26.19 3.47 -15.08
CA GLU A 193 26.63 4.32 -16.21
C GLU A 193 25.70 4.23 -17.43
N GLN A 194 25.28 3.01 -17.78
CA GLN A 194 24.34 2.76 -18.88
C GLN A 194 22.97 3.41 -18.66
N VAL A 195 22.54 3.54 -17.40
CA VAL A 195 21.27 4.16 -17.00
C VAL A 195 21.39 5.68 -17.11
N GLU A 196 22.46 6.28 -16.58
CA GLU A 196 22.71 7.72 -16.73
C GLU A 196 22.84 8.11 -18.20
N ARG A 197 23.47 7.25 -19.03
CA ARG A 197 23.56 7.43 -20.50
C ARG A 197 22.19 7.37 -21.17
N ARG A 198 21.35 6.38 -20.84
CA ARG A 198 19.96 6.28 -21.34
C ARG A 198 19.13 7.50 -20.96
N CYS A 199 19.20 7.93 -19.69
CA CYS A 199 18.46 9.09 -19.19
C CYS A 199 18.89 10.36 -19.90
N LYS A 200 20.21 10.57 -20.08
CA LYS A 200 20.72 11.74 -20.81
C LYS A 200 20.26 11.75 -22.27
N LEU A 201 20.32 10.62 -22.98
CA LEU A 201 19.84 10.54 -24.38
C LEU A 201 18.35 10.86 -24.50
N ALA A 202 17.54 10.41 -23.54
CA ALA A 202 16.11 10.75 -23.49
C ALA A 202 15.89 12.25 -23.20
N GLU A 203 16.68 12.85 -22.30
CA GLU A 203 16.64 14.29 -21.99
C GLU A 203 17.11 15.15 -23.18
N ASP A 204 18.20 14.77 -23.86
CA ASP A 204 18.74 15.45 -25.05
C ASP A 204 17.78 15.36 -26.26
N SER A 205 17.03 14.25 -26.38
CA SER A 205 16.01 14.06 -27.44
C SER A 205 14.71 14.85 -27.19
N ALA A 206 14.51 15.34 -25.97
CA ALA A 206 13.28 15.95 -25.53
C ALA A 206 13.25 17.44 -25.92
N ARG A 207 12.46 17.80 -26.95
CA ARG A 207 12.35 19.18 -27.50
C ARG A 207 12.27 20.24 -26.37
N PRO A 208 13.30 21.09 -26.17
CA PRO A 208 13.39 21.93 -24.97
C PRO A 208 12.20 22.88 -24.80
N GLU A 209 11.73 23.46 -25.90
CA GLU A 209 10.62 24.42 -25.92
C GLU A 209 9.31 23.80 -25.40
N LEU A 210 8.97 22.58 -25.83
CA LEU A 210 7.75 21.87 -25.38
C LEU A 210 7.85 21.27 -23.97
N ASN A 211 9.06 21.08 -23.43
CA ASN A 211 9.25 20.50 -22.09
C ASN A 211 9.51 21.53 -20.99
N SER A 212 9.86 22.78 -21.35
CA SER A 212 10.08 23.86 -20.40
C SER A 212 8.86 24.19 -19.52
N THR A 213 7.65 23.82 -19.97
CA THR A 213 6.38 24.01 -19.26
C THR A 213 5.94 22.79 -18.43
N LYS A 214 6.55 21.62 -18.63
CA LYS A 214 6.16 20.36 -17.98
C LYS A 214 6.69 20.22 -16.55
N GLU A 215 5.85 19.70 -15.67
CA GLU A 215 6.18 19.35 -14.28
C GLU A 215 6.87 17.98 -14.24
N ARG A 216 8.20 17.98 -14.12
CA ARG A 216 8.99 16.75 -14.01
C ARG A 216 9.07 16.27 -12.56
N LEU A 217 7.96 15.68 -12.07
CA LEU A 217 7.86 15.14 -10.71
C LEU A 217 8.33 13.68 -10.63
N ASN A 218 9.05 13.35 -9.56
CA ASN A 218 9.38 11.97 -9.21
C ASN A 218 8.12 11.20 -8.81
N ILE A 219 8.07 9.90 -9.13
CA ILE A 219 6.97 9.03 -8.73
C ILE A 219 7.49 8.00 -7.72
N VAL A 220 6.87 7.97 -6.54
CA VAL A 220 7.25 7.10 -5.45
C VAL A 220 6.04 6.29 -5.00
N ILE A 221 5.98 5.02 -5.40
CA ILE A 221 4.93 4.08 -5.00
C ILE A 221 5.51 3.15 -3.94
N VAL A 222 4.89 3.14 -2.76
CA VAL A 222 5.21 2.23 -1.66
C VAL A 222 3.94 1.46 -1.30
N GLY A 223 3.97 0.15 -1.45
CA GLY A 223 2.88 -0.76 -1.11
C GLY A 223 3.12 -1.50 0.19
N LEU A 224 2.04 -1.76 0.92
CA LEU A 224 1.99 -2.70 2.04
C LEU A 224 0.78 -3.62 1.87
N ASP A 225 1.05 -4.84 1.44
CA ASP A 225 0.10 -5.90 1.08
C ASP A 225 -0.92 -6.21 2.19
N SER A 226 -2.14 -6.56 1.80
CA SER A 226 -3.17 -7.16 2.66
C SER A 226 -3.67 -6.27 3.82
N VAL A 227 -3.42 -4.95 3.77
CA VAL A 227 -3.85 -4.01 4.81
C VAL A 227 -5.05 -3.18 4.36
N SER A 228 -6.21 -3.45 4.96
CA SER A 228 -7.42 -2.65 4.77
C SER A 228 -7.28 -1.23 5.34
N ARG A 229 -8.17 -0.33 4.92
CA ARG A 229 -8.27 1.00 5.55
C ARG A 229 -8.49 0.91 7.06
N LEU A 230 -9.40 0.07 7.54
CA LEU A 230 -9.68 -0.04 8.99
C LEU A 230 -8.54 -0.73 9.74
N ASN A 231 -7.81 -1.67 9.11
CA ASN A 231 -6.63 -2.28 9.69
C ASN A 231 -5.50 -1.25 9.85
N SER A 232 -5.29 -0.38 8.84
CA SER A 232 -4.33 0.73 8.95
C SER A 232 -4.65 1.67 10.13
N LEU A 233 -5.94 1.94 10.41
CA LEU A 233 -6.37 2.75 11.57
C LEU A 233 -6.04 2.08 12.92
N ARG A 234 -6.03 0.73 12.98
CA ARG A 234 -5.66 -0.03 14.20
C ARG A 234 -4.16 -0.17 14.42
N HIS A 235 -3.40 -0.28 13.32
CA HIS A 235 -2.04 -0.81 13.34
C HIS A 235 -0.96 0.16 12.86
N LEU A 236 -1.26 1.09 11.94
CA LEU A 236 -0.29 2.02 11.34
C LEU A 236 -0.48 3.45 11.89
N LYS A 237 -0.79 3.56 13.18
CA LYS A 237 -1.26 4.82 13.78
C LYS A 237 -0.24 5.95 13.59
N LYS A 238 1.04 5.73 13.92
CA LYS A 238 2.06 6.78 13.86
C LYS A 238 2.36 7.18 12.41
N THR A 239 2.43 6.21 11.51
CA THR A 239 2.64 6.40 10.07
C THR A 239 1.52 7.26 9.49
N ARG A 240 0.26 6.95 9.83
CA ARG A 240 -0.91 7.69 9.39
C ARG A 240 -0.94 9.12 9.93
N GLU A 241 -0.68 9.32 11.22
CA GLU A 241 -0.57 10.65 11.83
C GLU A 241 0.52 11.49 11.13
N PHE A 242 1.70 10.93 10.90
CA PHE A 242 2.78 11.64 10.19
C PHE A 242 2.41 11.99 8.74
N LEU A 243 1.81 11.07 7.99
CA LEU A 243 1.39 11.32 6.60
C LEU A 243 0.32 12.42 6.52
N LEU A 244 -0.71 12.34 7.36
CA LEU A 244 -1.83 13.30 7.35
C LEU A 244 -1.40 14.68 7.88
N ASP A 245 -0.71 14.73 9.02
CA ASP A 245 -0.46 15.98 9.74
C ASP A 245 0.84 16.68 9.31
N GLN A 246 1.87 15.92 8.89
CA GLN A 246 3.20 16.47 8.55
C GLN A 246 3.50 16.47 7.05
N MET A 247 2.89 15.56 6.28
CA MET A 247 3.02 15.50 4.81
C MET A 247 1.76 15.96 4.07
N GLU A 248 0.72 16.39 4.79
CA GLU A 248 -0.56 16.88 4.27
C GLU A 248 -1.26 15.90 3.30
N ALA A 249 -1.11 14.59 3.55
CA ALA A 249 -1.61 13.54 2.68
C ALA A 249 -3.12 13.59 2.42
N ILE A 250 -3.51 13.03 1.28
CA ILE A 250 -4.89 12.84 0.83
C ILE A 250 -5.21 11.35 0.96
N GLU A 251 -6.01 10.96 1.95
CA GLU A 251 -6.48 9.57 2.12
C GLU A 251 -7.76 9.35 1.29
N PHE A 252 -7.78 8.31 0.46
CA PHE A 252 -8.97 7.99 -0.35
C PHE A 252 -9.83 6.95 0.38
N TYR A 253 -11.05 7.34 0.74
CA TYR A 253 -11.94 6.52 1.55
C TYR A 253 -12.78 5.54 0.73
N GLY A 254 -12.98 5.83 -0.57
CA GLY A 254 -13.67 4.99 -1.54
C GLY A 254 -12.75 4.14 -2.43
N TYR A 255 -11.50 3.90 -2.01
CA TYR A 255 -10.55 3.08 -2.76
C TYR A 255 -10.90 1.59 -2.63
N ASN A 256 -11.38 1.01 -3.72
CA ASN A 256 -11.94 -0.34 -3.78
C ASN A 256 -11.06 -1.24 -4.67
N LYS A 257 -10.84 -2.48 -4.24
CA LYS A 257 -10.14 -3.49 -5.04
C LYS A 257 -10.99 -3.94 -6.24
N VAL A 258 -10.38 -4.46 -7.29
CA VAL A 258 -11.07 -4.98 -8.50
C VAL A 258 -10.94 -6.49 -8.68
N GLY A 259 -10.08 -7.15 -7.89
CA GLY A 259 -9.89 -8.61 -7.90
C GLY A 259 -9.64 -9.23 -6.52
N ASP A 260 -9.48 -10.56 -6.45
CA ASP A 260 -9.35 -11.27 -5.16
C ASP A 260 -8.04 -10.94 -4.43
N ASN A 261 -6.91 -11.22 -5.07
CA ASN A 261 -5.56 -11.16 -4.51
C ASN A 261 -4.70 -10.07 -5.17
N SER A 262 -3.40 -10.06 -4.91
CA SER A 262 -2.45 -9.05 -5.40
C SER A 262 -2.43 -8.88 -6.92
N PHE A 263 -2.43 -9.97 -7.70
CA PHE A 263 -2.28 -9.91 -9.16
C PHE A 263 -3.37 -9.07 -9.87
N PRO A 264 -4.68 -9.37 -9.73
CA PRO A 264 -5.75 -8.60 -10.34
C PRO A 264 -6.00 -7.23 -9.68
N ASN A 265 -5.09 -6.74 -8.83
CA ASN A 265 -5.17 -5.41 -8.22
C ASN A 265 -3.93 -4.56 -8.57
N GLN A 266 -2.73 -5.12 -8.44
CA GLN A 266 -1.49 -4.44 -8.78
C GLN A 266 -1.26 -4.36 -10.30
N VAL A 267 -1.71 -5.34 -11.10
CA VAL A 267 -1.61 -5.26 -12.57
C VAL A 267 -2.44 -4.09 -13.14
N PRO A 268 -3.73 -3.90 -12.77
CA PRO A 268 -4.49 -2.68 -13.06
C PRO A 268 -3.77 -1.37 -12.77
N LEU A 269 -3.06 -1.27 -11.64
CA LEU A 269 -2.26 -0.09 -11.28
C LEU A 269 -1.05 0.09 -12.21
N LEU A 270 -0.38 -1.01 -12.56
CA LEU A 270 0.89 -0.96 -13.28
C LEU A 270 0.75 -0.86 -14.80
N THR A 271 -0.33 -1.39 -15.39
CA THR A 271 -0.52 -1.49 -16.86
C THR A 271 -1.88 -0.98 -17.36
N GLY A 272 -2.82 -0.67 -16.46
CA GLY A 272 -4.18 -0.28 -16.82
C GLY A 272 -5.06 -1.43 -17.31
N LYS A 273 -4.55 -2.67 -17.35
CA LYS A 273 -5.23 -3.88 -17.84
C LYS A 273 -5.80 -4.72 -16.69
N SER A 274 -6.88 -5.44 -16.94
CA SER A 274 -7.30 -6.55 -16.09
C SER A 274 -6.25 -7.68 -16.05
N ALA A 275 -6.37 -8.56 -15.05
CA ALA A 275 -5.52 -9.76 -14.98
C ALA A 275 -5.74 -10.67 -16.20
N GLU A 276 -6.98 -10.78 -16.64
CA GLU A 276 -7.40 -11.61 -17.78
C GLU A 276 -6.77 -11.10 -19.09
N GLU A 277 -6.78 -9.79 -19.35
CA GLU A 277 -6.11 -9.19 -20.52
C GLU A 277 -4.59 -9.29 -20.45
N ALA A 278 -4.00 -9.02 -19.28
CA ALA A 278 -2.55 -9.12 -19.08
C ALA A 278 -2.05 -10.54 -19.32
N MET A 279 -2.76 -11.55 -18.78
CA MET A 279 -2.44 -12.96 -19.03
C MET A 279 -2.62 -13.37 -20.49
N ALA A 280 -3.61 -12.81 -21.20
CA ALA A 280 -3.82 -13.09 -22.62
C ALA A 280 -2.66 -12.56 -23.51
N GLN A 281 -1.99 -11.48 -23.10
CA GLN A 281 -0.79 -10.94 -23.77
C GLN A 281 0.51 -11.68 -23.40
N CYS A 282 0.47 -12.52 -22.37
CA CYS A 282 1.62 -13.23 -21.79
C CYS A 282 1.48 -14.77 -21.86
N PRO A 283 1.22 -15.38 -23.03
CA PRO A 283 0.95 -16.82 -23.16
C PRO A 283 2.15 -17.69 -22.74
N GLU A 284 3.38 -17.19 -22.85
CA GLU A 284 4.59 -17.89 -22.40
C GLU A 284 4.83 -17.82 -20.88
N LYS A 285 3.98 -17.09 -20.14
CA LYS A 285 4.09 -16.74 -18.72
C LYS A 285 5.26 -15.79 -18.36
N PHE A 286 5.77 -15.09 -19.37
CA PHE A 286 6.70 -13.97 -19.24
C PHE A 286 5.95 -12.65 -19.44
N PHE A 287 6.29 -11.63 -18.65
CA PHE A 287 5.54 -10.37 -18.58
C PHE A 287 6.14 -9.21 -19.41
N ASP A 288 7.22 -9.48 -20.13
CA ASP A 288 7.97 -8.54 -20.97
C ASP A 288 7.14 -7.93 -22.12
N ASN A 289 5.98 -8.50 -22.45
CA ASN A 289 5.05 -8.00 -23.47
C ASN A 289 4.09 -6.91 -22.98
N LEU A 290 4.06 -6.59 -21.68
CA LEU A 290 3.14 -5.59 -21.13
C LEU A 290 3.80 -4.21 -21.07
N ASP A 291 3.07 -3.18 -21.49
CA ASP A 291 3.46 -1.79 -21.27
C ASP A 291 3.24 -1.41 -19.80
N PHE A 292 4.31 -1.31 -19.00
CA PHE A 292 4.22 -0.86 -17.62
C PHE A 292 4.40 0.65 -17.49
N LEU A 293 3.88 1.23 -16.41
CA LEU A 293 4.17 2.61 -16.03
C LEU A 293 5.68 2.89 -16.00
N TRP A 294 6.50 1.98 -15.46
CA TRP A 294 7.95 2.19 -15.43
C TRP A 294 8.57 2.30 -16.83
N ASP A 295 8.05 1.61 -17.85
CA ASP A 295 8.54 1.74 -19.23
C ASP A 295 8.22 3.11 -19.81
N ARG A 296 6.99 3.62 -19.56
CA ARG A 296 6.61 4.98 -19.93
C ARG A 296 7.53 6.02 -19.31
N TYR A 297 7.81 5.91 -18.01
CA TYR A 297 8.71 6.82 -17.31
C TYR A 297 10.18 6.64 -17.73
N ALA A 298 10.64 5.41 -18.02
CA ALA A 298 11.97 5.15 -18.57
C ALA A 298 12.17 5.85 -19.92
N GLY A 299 11.17 5.82 -20.81
CA GLY A 299 11.17 6.54 -22.09
C GLY A 299 11.34 8.07 -21.94
N LEU A 300 10.91 8.64 -20.81
CA LEU A 300 11.06 10.06 -20.47
C LEU A 300 12.38 10.40 -19.75
N GLY A 301 13.31 9.43 -19.65
CA GLY A 301 14.60 9.60 -19.00
C GLY A 301 14.57 9.48 -17.47
N TYR A 302 13.52 8.86 -16.92
CA TYR A 302 13.49 8.52 -15.50
C TYR A 302 14.32 7.27 -15.22
N ARG A 303 14.84 7.19 -14.00
CA ARG A 303 15.43 5.97 -13.43
C ARG A 303 14.33 5.10 -12.81
N THR A 304 14.27 3.83 -13.17
CA THR A 304 13.22 2.91 -12.74
C THR A 304 13.71 1.96 -11.67
N PHE A 305 12.87 1.72 -10.66
CA PHE A 305 13.17 0.84 -9.54
C PHE A 305 11.99 -0.08 -9.28
N PHE A 306 12.26 -1.37 -9.13
CA PHE A 306 11.28 -2.36 -8.73
C PHE A 306 11.85 -3.23 -7.59
N LEU A 307 11.18 -3.17 -6.45
CA LEU A 307 11.42 -4.01 -5.29
C LEU A 307 10.10 -4.69 -4.91
N GLU A 308 10.12 -6.01 -4.86
CA GLU A 308 9.06 -6.85 -4.31
C GLU A 308 9.73 -7.95 -3.48
N GLU A 309 9.29 -8.15 -2.23
CA GLU A 309 9.76 -9.27 -1.41
C GLU A 309 9.01 -10.59 -1.70
N SER A 310 9.10 -11.60 -0.82
CA SER A 310 8.41 -12.89 -1.01
C SER A 310 8.65 -13.55 -2.40
N PRO A 311 9.89 -13.65 -2.93
CA PRO A 311 10.19 -13.84 -4.36
C PRO A 311 9.69 -15.16 -4.99
N LYS A 312 9.29 -16.14 -4.17
CA LYS A 312 8.62 -17.39 -4.58
C LYS A 312 7.12 -17.18 -4.86
N TYR A 313 6.49 -16.24 -4.16
CA TYR A 313 5.07 -15.90 -4.23
C TYR A 313 4.82 -14.53 -4.88
N GLY A 314 5.88 -13.83 -5.31
CA GLY A 314 5.81 -12.52 -5.95
C GLY A 314 4.94 -12.49 -7.21
N LEU A 315 4.39 -11.30 -7.46
CA LEU A 315 3.34 -10.93 -8.40
C LEU A 315 3.47 -11.59 -9.76
N PHE A 316 4.69 -11.60 -10.33
CA PHE A 316 4.96 -12.10 -11.67
C PHE A 316 5.58 -13.51 -11.70
N ASN A 317 5.81 -14.14 -10.54
CA ASN A 317 6.59 -15.37 -10.41
C ASN A 317 5.84 -16.54 -9.75
N TYR A 318 4.72 -16.30 -9.06
CA TYR A 318 3.94 -17.39 -8.49
C TYR A 318 3.25 -18.23 -9.59
N LEU A 319 3.75 -19.44 -9.84
CA LEU A 319 3.32 -20.35 -10.93
C LEU A 319 3.49 -19.76 -12.36
N LEU A 320 4.33 -18.74 -12.45
CA LEU A 320 4.66 -17.88 -13.60
C LEU A 320 6.18 -17.73 -13.70
N LYS A 321 6.72 -17.12 -14.77
CA LYS A 321 8.16 -17.11 -15.03
C LYS A 321 8.87 -15.79 -14.71
N GLY A 322 8.12 -14.74 -14.37
CA GLY A 322 8.66 -13.40 -14.16
C GLY A 322 8.97 -12.69 -15.47
N PHE A 323 10.15 -12.09 -15.53
CA PHE A 323 10.65 -11.37 -16.69
C PHE A 323 11.82 -12.10 -17.32
N LYS A 324 11.88 -12.09 -18.64
CA LYS A 324 13.00 -12.62 -19.41
C LYS A 324 14.13 -11.60 -19.46
N ASP A 325 13.82 -10.35 -19.77
CA ASP A 325 14.73 -9.21 -19.66
C ASP A 325 14.64 -8.58 -18.25
N ILE A 326 15.48 -7.60 -17.94
CA ILE A 326 15.44 -6.91 -16.64
C ILE A 326 14.44 -5.75 -16.74
N PRO A 327 13.32 -5.74 -15.98
CA PRO A 327 12.22 -4.79 -16.20
C PRO A 327 12.51 -3.36 -15.72
N THR A 328 13.51 -3.15 -14.85
CA THR A 328 13.84 -1.81 -14.32
C THR A 328 15.34 -1.65 -14.07
N ASP A 329 15.84 -0.40 -14.11
CA ASP A 329 17.26 -0.11 -13.89
C ASP A 329 17.77 -0.65 -12.54
N TYR A 330 16.91 -0.63 -11.52
CA TYR A 330 17.18 -1.09 -10.15
C TYR A 330 16.20 -2.21 -9.75
N TYR A 331 16.29 -3.35 -10.42
CA TYR A 331 15.52 -4.55 -10.12
C TYR A 331 16.10 -5.34 -8.93
N CYS A 332 15.38 -5.40 -7.81
CA CYS A 332 15.90 -5.95 -6.54
C CYS A 332 15.82 -7.47 -6.42
N ARG A 333 15.10 -8.15 -7.32
CA ARG A 333 14.80 -9.59 -7.25
C ARG A 333 16.04 -10.48 -7.00
N PRO A 334 17.21 -10.28 -7.65
CA PRO A 334 18.36 -11.16 -7.41
C PRO A 334 18.87 -11.13 -5.97
N MET A 335 18.87 -9.96 -5.32
CA MET A 335 19.24 -9.87 -3.90
C MET A 335 18.20 -10.54 -3.01
N ILE A 336 16.91 -10.28 -3.26
CA ILE A 336 15.82 -10.81 -2.45
C ILE A 336 15.78 -12.34 -2.57
N PHE A 337 15.93 -12.89 -3.77
CA PHE A 337 16.04 -14.33 -3.99
C PHE A 337 17.28 -14.93 -3.30
N ALA A 338 18.42 -14.24 -3.32
CA ALA A 338 19.63 -14.66 -2.60
C ALA A 338 19.43 -14.67 -1.07
N ILE A 339 18.74 -13.68 -0.51
CA ILE A 339 18.37 -13.60 0.92
C ILE A 339 17.43 -14.75 1.29
N ASP A 340 16.37 -14.96 0.51
CA ASP A 340 15.32 -15.96 0.78
C ASP A 340 15.83 -17.40 0.77
N ASN A 341 16.78 -17.70 -0.11
CA ASN A 341 17.42 -19.02 -0.16
C ASN A 341 18.63 -19.14 0.81
N SER A 342 18.89 -18.12 1.64
CA SER A 342 20.01 -18.12 2.58
C SER A 342 19.63 -18.62 3.97
N ARG A 343 20.63 -19.14 4.70
CA ARG A 343 20.53 -19.47 6.14
C ARG A 343 20.27 -18.26 7.06
N PHE A 344 20.29 -17.04 6.51
CA PHE A 344 20.16 -15.80 7.26
C PHE A 344 18.71 -15.30 7.34
N LYS A 345 17.85 -15.63 6.36
CA LYS A 345 16.41 -15.34 6.46
C LYS A 345 15.78 -16.28 7.49
N LYS A 346 15.08 -15.71 8.47
CA LYS A 346 14.37 -16.45 9.52
C LYS A 346 13.07 -15.74 9.88
N PHE A 347 11.96 -16.48 9.86
CA PHE A 347 10.71 -16.04 10.45
C PHE A 347 10.64 -16.48 11.92
N ILE A 348 10.51 -15.51 12.84
CA ILE A 348 10.35 -15.78 14.28
C ILE A 348 8.85 -15.79 14.70
N GLY A 349 7.99 -16.20 13.76
CA GLY A 349 6.54 -16.34 13.88
C GLY A 349 5.74 -15.06 13.64
N GLY A 350 4.50 -15.19 13.16
CA GLY A 350 3.52 -14.10 13.10
C GLY A 350 3.92 -12.86 12.30
N GLY A 351 4.50 -13.03 11.11
CA GLY A 351 4.94 -11.91 10.24
C GLY A 351 6.30 -11.30 10.61
N LYS A 352 6.97 -11.77 11.67
CA LYS A 352 8.28 -11.24 12.08
C LYS A 352 9.42 -11.87 11.25
N GLY A 353 9.75 -11.25 10.12
CA GLY A 353 10.89 -11.60 9.27
C GLY A 353 12.22 -10.97 9.75
N CYS A 354 13.30 -11.75 9.73
CA CYS A 354 14.65 -11.33 10.08
C CYS A 354 15.66 -11.77 9.01
N VAL A 355 16.64 -10.92 8.71
CA VAL A 355 17.81 -11.25 7.87
C VAL A 355 19.06 -11.06 8.72
N GLY A 356 19.55 -12.16 9.30
CA GLY A 356 20.52 -12.09 10.38
C GLY A 356 19.95 -11.31 11.58
N SER A 357 20.66 -10.27 12.01
CA SER A 357 20.25 -9.36 13.09
C SER A 357 19.41 -8.17 12.64
N LYS A 358 19.10 -8.03 11.34
CA LYS A 358 18.26 -6.94 10.81
C LYS A 358 16.80 -7.39 10.69
N VAL A 359 15.87 -6.49 11.02
CA VAL A 359 14.46 -6.63 10.64
C VAL A 359 14.37 -6.56 9.12
N GLN A 360 13.71 -7.54 8.50
CA GLN A 360 13.67 -7.69 7.04
C GLN A 360 13.06 -6.46 6.35
N THR A 361 11.86 -6.06 6.79
CA THR A 361 11.14 -4.91 6.25
C THR A 361 11.94 -3.61 6.36
N GLU A 362 12.64 -3.41 7.48
CA GLU A 362 13.54 -2.27 7.67
C GLU A 362 14.69 -2.31 6.66
N MET A 363 15.28 -3.48 6.39
CA MET A 363 16.39 -3.59 5.44
C MET A 363 16.01 -3.15 4.03
N TYR A 364 14.82 -3.52 3.54
CA TYR A 364 14.34 -3.14 2.21
C TYR A 364 13.92 -1.67 2.14
N LEU A 365 13.21 -1.16 3.15
CA LEU A 365 12.83 0.25 3.24
C LEU A 365 14.04 1.18 3.44
N ASP A 366 15.05 0.75 4.18
CA ASP A 366 16.31 1.47 4.36
C ASP A 366 17.07 1.57 3.03
N TYR A 367 17.11 0.50 2.23
CA TYR A 367 17.70 0.54 0.89
C TYR A 367 16.93 1.47 -0.06
N PHE A 368 15.61 1.31 -0.15
CA PHE A 368 14.75 2.16 -0.98
C PHE A 368 14.93 3.65 -0.62
N SER A 369 14.81 4.02 0.66
CA SER A 369 14.94 5.40 1.11
C SER A 369 16.35 5.96 0.90
N SER A 370 17.39 5.13 1.04
CA SER A 370 18.78 5.51 0.74
C SER A 370 19.01 5.72 -0.75
N LEU A 371 18.40 4.91 -1.63
CA LEU A 371 18.54 5.04 -3.08
C LEU A 371 17.89 6.32 -3.60
N VAL A 372 16.64 6.61 -3.24
CA VAL A 372 15.97 7.83 -3.72
C VAL A 372 16.64 9.10 -3.21
N ALA A 373 17.18 9.09 -1.98
CA ALA A 373 18.00 10.18 -1.46
C ALA A 373 19.33 10.32 -2.22
N PHE A 374 19.99 9.19 -2.57
CA PHE A 374 21.24 9.18 -3.33
C PHE A 374 21.08 9.64 -4.78
N LEU A 375 19.95 9.36 -5.43
CA LEU A 375 19.64 9.87 -6.76
C LEU A 375 19.50 11.41 -6.77
N GLY A 376 19.01 11.99 -5.67
CA GLY A 376 18.95 13.43 -5.45
C GLY A 376 18.01 14.14 -6.43
N ASN A 377 18.52 15.11 -7.19
CA ASN A 377 17.74 15.90 -8.15
C ASN A 377 17.38 15.15 -9.46
N ARG A 378 17.81 13.89 -9.63
CA ARG A 378 17.48 13.07 -10.79
C ARG A 378 16.01 12.69 -10.82
N SER A 379 15.47 12.49 -12.02
CA SER A 379 14.11 11.97 -12.19
C SER A 379 14.06 10.46 -12.02
N TYR A 380 13.11 9.96 -11.22
CA TYR A 380 12.92 8.53 -10.95
C TYR A 380 11.45 8.12 -10.75
N PHE A 381 11.17 6.88 -11.12
CA PHE A 381 9.93 6.15 -10.85
C PHE A 381 10.29 4.93 -10.00
N THR A 382 9.69 4.79 -8.82
CA THR A 382 9.97 3.66 -7.92
C THR A 382 8.70 2.92 -7.55
N TYR A 383 8.72 1.59 -7.65
CA TYR A 383 7.72 0.69 -7.12
C TYR A 383 8.34 -0.21 -6.05
N THR A 384 7.92 -0.02 -4.79
CA THR A 384 8.38 -0.80 -3.64
C THR A 384 7.18 -1.52 -3.05
N TRP A 385 7.19 -2.85 -2.97
CA TRP A 385 6.10 -3.63 -2.40
C TRP A 385 6.59 -4.53 -1.25
N ILE A 386 5.92 -4.43 -0.10
CA ILE A 386 6.23 -5.12 1.14
C ILE A 386 5.04 -6.05 1.48
N SER A 387 5.32 -7.33 1.70
CA SER A 387 4.32 -8.41 1.82
C SER A 387 4.54 -9.36 3.01
N ASP A 388 5.79 -9.76 3.28
CA ASP A 388 6.12 -10.82 4.25
C ASP A 388 5.70 -10.46 5.69
N VAL A 389 5.59 -9.15 5.99
CA VAL A 389 5.20 -8.67 7.32
C VAL A 389 3.70 -8.71 7.57
N THR A 390 2.83 -8.71 6.55
CA THR A 390 1.37 -8.54 6.68
C THR A 390 0.51 -9.66 6.11
N HIS A 391 0.92 -10.30 5.01
CA HIS A 391 0.07 -11.14 4.17
C HIS A 391 -0.73 -12.22 4.95
N ASP A 392 -0.10 -12.92 5.90
CA ASP A 392 -0.71 -14.06 6.61
C ASP A 392 -1.35 -13.72 7.97
N ASN A 393 -1.24 -12.48 8.48
CA ASN A 393 -1.67 -12.17 9.85
C ASN A 393 -2.28 -10.77 10.02
N PHE A 394 -3.56 -10.74 10.36
CA PHE A 394 -4.33 -9.52 10.63
C PHE A 394 -3.65 -8.50 11.56
N ASN A 395 -2.87 -8.95 12.54
CA ASN A 395 -2.28 -8.06 13.54
C ASN A 395 -0.84 -7.63 13.20
N SER A 396 -0.14 -8.33 12.31
CA SER A 396 1.30 -8.12 12.07
C SER A 396 1.60 -6.83 11.30
N ALA A 397 0.59 -6.19 10.70
CA ALA A 397 0.63 -4.79 10.28
C ALA A 397 1.16 -3.84 11.38
N GLY A 398 0.94 -4.17 12.66
CA GLY A 398 1.46 -3.37 13.78
C GLY A 398 2.99 -3.40 13.92
N PHE A 399 3.68 -4.34 13.28
CA PHE A 399 5.14 -4.33 13.19
C PHE A 399 5.66 -3.36 12.11
N ALA A 400 4.83 -3.00 11.13
CA ALA A 400 5.19 -2.12 10.03
C ALA A 400 5.11 -0.62 10.38
N ASP A 401 4.40 -0.22 11.44
CA ASP A 401 4.20 1.20 11.78
C ASP A 401 5.52 1.97 12.01
N GLU A 402 6.45 1.43 12.81
CA GLU A 402 7.72 2.12 13.06
C GLU A 402 8.68 2.13 11.84
N PRO A 403 8.87 1.01 11.10
CA PRO A 403 9.62 1.01 9.85
C PRO A 403 9.10 2.00 8.80
N PHE A 404 7.78 2.04 8.56
CA PHE A 404 7.19 2.94 7.56
C PHE A 404 7.24 4.40 8.02
N LEU A 405 6.94 4.71 9.28
CA LEU A 405 7.11 6.04 9.86
C LEU A 405 8.52 6.60 9.61
N ARG A 406 9.56 5.85 9.98
CA ARG A 406 10.96 6.29 9.79
C ARG A 406 11.31 6.46 8.30
N THR A 407 10.72 5.64 7.43
CA THR A 407 10.89 5.75 5.98
C THR A 407 10.33 7.09 5.49
N PHE A 408 9.07 7.42 5.80
CA PHE A 408 8.47 8.70 5.40
C PHE A 408 9.16 9.90 6.05
N GLN A 409 9.62 9.79 7.30
CA GLN A 409 10.45 10.82 7.94
C GLN A 409 11.75 11.07 7.16
N ARG A 410 12.44 10.04 6.69
CA ARG A 410 13.64 10.18 5.84
C ARG A 410 13.31 10.76 4.46
N LEU A 411 12.21 10.37 3.83
CA LEU A 411 11.77 10.94 2.54
C LEU A 411 11.45 12.44 2.67
N ASN A 412 10.88 12.86 3.80
CA ASN A 412 10.62 14.28 4.09
C ASN A 412 11.94 15.03 4.37
N ALA A 413 12.76 14.52 5.30
CA ALA A 413 14.00 15.15 5.74
C ALA A 413 15.09 15.24 4.65
N SER A 414 15.14 14.30 3.71
CA SER A 414 16.05 14.34 2.55
C SER A 414 15.56 15.25 1.41
N GLY A 415 14.37 15.84 1.54
CA GLY A 415 13.78 16.70 0.51
C GLY A 415 13.14 15.94 -0.67
N VAL A 416 13.13 14.60 -0.65
CA VAL A 416 12.45 13.77 -1.66
C VAL A 416 10.98 14.15 -1.80
N ALA A 417 10.28 14.38 -0.69
CA ALA A 417 8.87 14.81 -0.69
C ALA A 417 8.63 16.19 -1.36
N ASN A 418 9.67 17.02 -1.53
CA ASN A 418 9.54 18.34 -2.18
C ASN A 418 9.49 18.26 -3.72
N LYS A 419 9.77 17.09 -4.31
CA LYS A 419 9.76 16.86 -5.77
C LYS A 419 9.06 15.58 -6.20
N SER A 420 8.49 14.81 -5.26
CA SER A 420 7.88 13.52 -5.53
C SER A 420 6.38 13.52 -5.26
N VAL A 421 5.61 12.97 -6.20
CA VAL A 421 4.30 12.38 -5.88
C VAL A 421 4.57 11.08 -5.15
N ILE A 422 4.13 10.99 -3.89
CA ILE A 422 4.30 9.77 -3.07
C ILE A 422 2.91 9.13 -2.90
N VAL A 423 2.79 7.88 -3.32
CA VAL A 423 1.62 7.04 -3.10
C VAL A 423 1.96 5.96 -2.09
N PHE A 424 1.21 5.90 -0.99
CA PHE A 424 1.28 4.81 -0.02
C PHE A 424 -0.04 4.07 0.01
N LEU A 425 -0.06 2.79 -0.37
CA LEU A 425 -1.29 2.03 -0.60
C LEU A 425 -1.20 0.56 -0.17
N SER A 426 -2.35 -0.11 -0.16
CA SER A 426 -2.47 -1.57 -0.25
C SER A 426 -3.24 -1.96 -1.52
N ASP A 427 -3.10 -3.22 -1.94
CA ASP A 427 -3.81 -3.82 -3.07
C ASP A 427 -5.20 -4.37 -2.67
N HIS A 428 -5.27 -5.01 -1.50
CA HIS A 428 -6.48 -5.50 -0.86
C HIS A 428 -6.33 -5.50 0.68
N GLY A 429 -7.36 -5.96 1.40
CA GLY A 429 -7.29 -6.25 2.83
C GLY A 429 -6.98 -7.72 3.14
N MET A 430 -7.14 -8.11 4.40
CA MET A 430 -6.88 -9.47 4.86
C MET A 430 -7.89 -10.47 4.29
N ARG A 431 -7.46 -11.31 3.34
CA ARG A 431 -8.34 -12.27 2.60
C ARG A 431 -8.77 -13.50 3.40
N TYR A 432 -8.08 -13.83 4.49
CA TYR A 432 -8.25 -15.07 5.25
C TYR A 432 -8.47 -14.86 6.75
N GLY A 433 -8.99 -15.89 7.42
CA GLY A 433 -9.04 -15.98 8.87
C GLY A 433 -10.32 -15.42 9.50
N PRO A 434 -10.39 -15.33 10.85
CA PRO A 434 -11.63 -15.06 11.56
C PRO A 434 -12.34 -13.76 11.17
N ILE A 435 -11.60 -12.72 10.77
CA ILE A 435 -12.19 -11.43 10.42
C ILE A 435 -13.15 -11.53 9.22
N ARG A 436 -12.86 -12.40 8.24
CA ARG A 436 -13.69 -12.62 7.04
C ARG A 436 -15.09 -13.19 7.32
N GLN A 437 -15.33 -13.71 8.52
CA GLN A 437 -16.64 -14.16 9.00
C GLN A 437 -17.49 -13.01 9.58
N THR A 438 -17.05 -11.75 9.45
CA THR A 438 -17.77 -10.57 9.93
C THR A 438 -18.09 -9.65 8.76
N LEU A 439 -19.23 -8.94 8.81
CA LEU A 439 -19.58 -7.95 7.78
C LEU A 439 -18.45 -6.91 7.57
N ILE A 440 -17.84 -6.44 8.65
CA ILE A 440 -16.72 -5.48 8.60
C ILE A 440 -15.53 -6.10 7.84
N GLY A 441 -15.20 -7.37 8.08
CA GLY A 441 -14.18 -8.09 7.33
C GLY A 441 -14.53 -8.36 5.86
N LYS A 442 -15.83 -8.36 5.50
CA LYS A 442 -16.27 -8.40 4.09
C LYS A 442 -15.90 -7.13 3.35
N TYR A 443 -16.09 -5.97 3.99
CA TYR A 443 -15.66 -4.67 3.44
C TYR A 443 -14.14 -4.46 3.54
N GLU A 444 -13.48 -4.83 4.66
CA GLU A 444 -12.04 -4.59 4.84
C GLU A 444 -11.18 -5.27 3.79
N ASP A 445 -11.50 -6.51 3.44
CA ASP A 445 -10.88 -7.23 2.31
C ASP A 445 -10.94 -6.43 1.00
N ARG A 446 -12.08 -5.78 0.74
CA ARG A 446 -12.39 -5.06 -0.51
C ARG A 446 -11.90 -3.61 -0.51
N MET A 447 -11.65 -3.03 0.67
CA MET A 447 -11.32 -1.62 0.89
C MET A 447 -9.89 -1.46 1.47
N PRO A 448 -8.83 -1.59 0.64
CA PRO A 448 -7.46 -1.22 1.02
C PRO A 448 -7.34 0.28 1.40
N PHE A 449 -6.25 0.67 2.03
CA PHE A 449 -5.93 2.09 2.19
C PHE A 449 -5.22 2.65 0.94
N MET A 450 -5.35 3.95 0.71
CA MET A 450 -4.51 4.72 -0.22
C MET A 450 -4.32 6.13 0.31
N PHE A 451 -3.07 6.58 0.34
CA PHE A 451 -2.64 7.94 0.61
C PHE A 451 -1.88 8.50 -0.58
N LEU A 452 -2.15 9.75 -0.93
CA LEU A 452 -1.40 10.52 -1.92
C LEU A 452 -0.80 11.76 -1.26
N VAL A 453 0.52 11.93 -1.37
CA VAL A 453 1.22 13.17 -1.04
C VAL A 453 1.66 13.85 -2.32
N LEU A 454 1.39 15.15 -2.40
CA LEU A 454 1.83 16.01 -3.50
C LEU A 454 2.83 17.06 -3.01
N PRO A 455 3.88 17.38 -3.79
CA PRO A 455 4.83 18.43 -3.47
C PRO A 455 4.15 19.76 -3.14
N ARG A 456 4.68 20.50 -2.17
CA ARG A 456 4.10 21.77 -1.70
C ARG A 456 3.91 22.78 -2.84
N GLU A 457 4.89 22.91 -3.73
CA GLU A 457 4.82 23.85 -4.85
C GLU A 457 3.83 23.38 -5.93
N PHE A 458 3.73 22.07 -6.18
CA PHE A 458 2.69 21.52 -7.06
C PHE A 458 1.29 21.84 -6.54
N ARG A 459 1.04 21.65 -5.23
CA ARG A 459 -0.25 21.98 -4.60
C ARG A 459 -0.59 23.46 -4.68
N ARG A 460 0.41 24.35 -4.65
CA ARG A 460 0.26 25.80 -4.83
C ARG A 460 -0.02 26.19 -6.28
N LYS A 461 0.69 25.57 -7.23
CA LYS A 461 0.58 25.88 -8.66
C LYS A 461 -0.70 25.30 -9.29
N TYR A 462 -1.21 24.18 -8.78
CA TYR A 462 -2.39 23.47 -9.30
C TYR A 462 -3.49 23.30 -8.24
N PRO A 463 -4.07 24.39 -7.70
CA PRO A 463 -5.07 24.31 -6.63
C PRO A 463 -6.37 23.61 -7.07
N ASP A 464 -6.72 23.65 -8.35
CA ASP A 464 -7.88 22.93 -8.90
C ASP A 464 -7.67 21.40 -8.87
N VAL A 465 -6.45 20.92 -9.15
CA VAL A 465 -6.10 19.50 -8.98
C VAL A 465 -6.25 19.08 -7.52
N VAL A 466 -5.79 19.91 -6.58
CA VAL A 466 -5.95 19.65 -5.14
C VAL A 466 -7.44 19.63 -4.73
N ARG A 467 -8.28 20.55 -5.23
CA ARG A 467 -9.73 20.53 -4.98
C ARG A 467 -10.34 19.22 -5.48
N ASN A 468 -10.06 18.84 -6.73
CA ASN A 468 -10.61 17.65 -7.35
C ASN A 468 -10.20 16.39 -6.56
N LEU A 469 -8.93 16.30 -6.13
CA LEU A 469 -8.45 15.20 -5.28
C LEU A 469 -9.13 15.17 -3.91
N ARG A 470 -9.39 16.33 -3.28
CA ARG A 470 -10.14 16.42 -2.00
C ARG A 470 -11.60 15.97 -2.15
N ILE A 471 -12.26 16.30 -3.27
CA ILE A 471 -13.59 15.77 -3.61
C ILE A 471 -13.51 14.23 -3.81
N ASN A 472 -12.51 13.78 -4.56
CA ASN A 472 -12.29 12.36 -4.87
C ASN A 472 -11.97 11.48 -3.66
N GLN A 473 -11.55 12.05 -2.51
CA GLN A 473 -11.43 11.30 -1.25
C GLN A 473 -12.74 10.58 -0.88
N HIS A 474 -13.88 11.16 -1.26
CA HIS A 474 -15.24 10.67 -0.98
C HIS A 474 -15.95 10.11 -2.23
N ARG A 475 -15.18 9.64 -3.23
CA ARG A 475 -15.70 8.99 -4.44
C ARG A 475 -15.21 7.55 -4.56
N LEU A 476 -15.95 6.73 -5.31
CA LEU A 476 -15.53 5.39 -5.69
C LEU A 476 -14.36 5.47 -6.68
N ILE A 477 -13.20 4.94 -6.28
CA ILE A 477 -12.00 4.89 -7.12
C ILE A 477 -11.30 3.53 -7.03
N THR A 478 -10.52 3.18 -8.04
CA THR A 478 -9.82 1.89 -8.14
C THR A 478 -8.37 2.05 -8.56
N HIS A 479 -7.65 0.92 -8.60
CA HIS A 479 -6.30 0.80 -9.15
C HIS A 479 -6.16 1.39 -10.58
N TYR A 480 -7.20 1.27 -11.41
CA TYR A 480 -7.22 1.82 -12.77
C TYR A 480 -7.20 3.36 -12.81
N ASP A 481 -7.85 4.02 -11.86
CA ASP A 481 -7.87 5.49 -11.80
C ASP A 481 -6.51 6.04 -11.36
N LEU A 482 -5.85 5.36 -10.42
CA LEU A 482 -4.49 5.69 -10.04
C LEU A 482 -3.53 5.46 -11.22
N HIS A 483 -3.68 4.38 -11.98
CA HIS A 483 -2.92 4.18 -13.23
C HIS A 483 -3.11 5.34 -14.22
N ALA A 484 -4.35 5.72 -14.53
CA ALA A 484 -4.65 6.84 -15.42
C ALA A 484 -4.09 8.18 -14.90
N THR A 485 -4.07 8.39 -13.59
CA THR A 485 -3.46 9.57 -12.95
C THR A 485 -1.95 9.59 -13.11
N LEU A 486 -1.29 8.44 -12.95
CA LEU A 486 0.15 8.29 -13.11
C LEU A 486 0.58 8.38 -14.60
N LEU A 487 -0.30 8.03 -15.54
CA LEU A 487 -0.11 8.35 -16.96
C LEU A 487 -0.27 9.85 -17.25
N GLU A 488 -1.27 10.56 -16.70
CA GLU A 488 -1.39 12.02 -16.86
C GLU A 488 -0.14 12.74 -16.34
N LEU A 489 0.37 12.33 -15.17
CA LEU A 489 1.57 12.89 -14.55
C LEU A 489 2.84 12.78 -15.40
N ALA A 490 2.93 11.80 -16.30
CA ALA A 490 4.10 11.62 -17.17
C ALA A 490 4.29 12.79 -18.16
N ASP A 491 3.20 13.50 -18.49
CA ASP A 491 3.18 14.60 -19.46
C ASP A 491 2.52 15.88 -18.91
N PHE A 492 2.36 16.00 -17.59
CA PHE A 492 1.63 17.09 -16.94
C PHE A 492 2.42 18.42 -16.90
N PRO A 493 1.76 19.61 -16.93
CA PRO A 493 0.38 19.81 -17.32
C PRO A 493 0.20 19.54 -18.81
N ASN A 494 -0.96 18.97 -19.16
CA ASN A 494 -1.30 18.60 -20.51
C ASN A 494 -2.56 19.37 -20.94
N ASP A 495 -2.49 20.10 -22.05
CA ASP A 495 -3.62 20.87 -22.61
C ASP A 495 -4.65 19.97 -23.34
N LEU A 496 -4.35 18.67 -23.45
CA LEU A 496 -5.25 17.65 -23.99
C LEU A 496 -6.43 17.34 -23.03
N PRO A 497 -7.52 16.70 -23.53
CA PRO A 497 -8.60 16.22 -22.68
C PRO A 497 -8.08 15.32 -21.52
N PRO A 498 -8.81 15.24 -20.40
CA PRO A 498 -8.43 14.45 -19.23
C PRO A 498 -8.05 13.01 -19.59
N VAL A 499 -6.96 12.50 -19.01
CA VAL A 499 -6.52 11.13 -19.31
C VAL A 499 -7.56 10.14 -18.80
N ARG A 500 -8.10 9.37 -19.76
CA ARG A 500 -8.94 8.20 -19.54
C ARG A 500 -8.29 7.04 -20.27
N THR A 501 -8.15 5.92 -19.58
CA THR A 501 -7.83 4.62 -20.18
C THR A 501 -9.12 3.84 -20.39
N ASP A 502 -9.03 2.62 -20.93
CA ASP A 502 -10.19 1.75 -21.13
C ASP A 502 -10.94 1.45 -19.82
N HIS A 503 -10.25 1.47 -18.68
CA HIS A 503 -10.77 1.06 -17.37
C HIS A 503 -10.79 2.16 -16.28
N GLY A 504 -10.05 3.26 -16.47
CA GLY A 504 -9.81 4.25 -15.41
C GLY A 504 -9.79 5.68 -15.89
N MET A 505 -9.98 6.61 -14.95
CA MET A 505 -9.89 8.04 -15.20
C MET A 505 -8.95 8.73 -14.20
N SER A 506 -8.20 9.73 -14.68
CA SER A 506 -7.30 10.50 -13.85
C SER A 506 -8.02 11.22 -12.72
N LEU A 507 -7.50 11.03 -11.49
CA LEU A 507 -7.98 11.64 -10.24
C LEU A 507 -7.70 13.15 -10.17
N PHE A 508 -7.02 13.72 -11.17
CA PHE A 508 -6.85 15.17 -11.32
C PHE A 508 -8.10 15.87 -11.88
N ARG A 509 -9.16 15.13 -12.20
CA ARG A 509 -10.52 15.65 -12.43
C ARG A 509 -11.49 15.01 -11.43
N GLU A 510 -12.63 15.65 -11.21
CA GLU A 510 -13.66 15.12 -10.31
C GLU A 510 -14.24 13.82 -10.87
N VAL A 511 -14.23 12.77 -10.05
CA VAL A 511 -14.86 11.48 -10.35
C VAL A 511 -16.38 11.64 -10.20
N PRO A 512 -17.20 11.23 -11.20
CA PRO A 512 -18.64 11.51 -11.20
C PRO A 512 -19.39 10.97 -9.98
N GLU A 513 -20.35 11.75 -9.46
CA GLU A 513 -21.16 11.35 -8.31
C GLU A 513 -21.99 10.08 -8.56
N ASN A 514 -22.40 9.88 -9.80
CA ASN A 514 -23.21 8.76 -10.26
C ASN A 514 -22.39 7.54 -10.69
N ARG A 515 -21.05 7.55 -10.53
CA ARG A 515 -20.20 6.41 -10.87
C ARG A 515 -20.55 5.19 -10.01
N THR A 516 -20.97 4.12 -10.66
CA THR A 516 -21.28 2.82 -10.05
C THR A 516 -20.05 1.90 -10.04
N CYS A 517 -20.15 0.76 -9.34
CA CYS A 517 -19.16 -0.31 -9.44
C CYS A 517 -18.92 -0.80 -10.89
N ARG A 518 -19.96 -0.80 -11.73
CA ARG A 518 -19.84 -1.17 -13.15
C ARG A 518 -19.00 -0.17 -13.93
N ASP A 519 -19.21 1.12 -13.70
CA ASP A 519 -18.43 2.22 -14.32
C ASP A 519 -17.00 2.33 -13.75
N ALA A 520 -16.71 1.59 -12.68
CA ALA A 520 -15.39 1.47 -12.06
C ALA A 520 -14.69 0.13 -12.37
N PHE A 521 -15.29 -0.70 -13.24
CA PHE A 521 -14.82 -2.06 -13.58
C PHE A 521 -14.64 -2.99 -12.35
N ILE A 522 -15.46 -2.78 -11.33
CA ILE A 522 -15.54 -3.62 -10.13
C ILE A 522 -16.67 -4.64 -10.35
N ALA A 523 -16.31 -5.93 -10.45
CA ALA A 523 -17.30 -7.01 -10.47
C ALA A 523 -18.17 -6.97 -9.19
N PRO A 524 -19.48 -7.28 -9.23
CA PRO A 524 -20.35 -7.22 -8.05
C PRO A 524 -19.87 -8.04 -6.84
N HIS A 525 -19.06 -9.08 -7.04
CA HIS A 525 -18.36 -9.75 -5.92
C HIS A 525 -17.36 -8.89 -5.14
N TRP A 526 -16.75 -7.87 -5.75
CA TRP A 526 -15.79 -6.95 -5.11
C TRP A 526 -16.38 -5.59 -4.77
N CYS A 527 -17.57 -5.29 -5.27
CA CYS A 527 -18.27 -4.02 -5.02
C CYS A 527 -18.59 -3.83 -3.53
N CYS A 528 -18.33 -2.64 -2.98
CA CYS A 528 -18.79 -2.22 -1.65
C CYS A 528 -19.85 -1.10 -1.70
N CYS A 529 -20.31 -0.71 -2.88
CA CYS A 529 -21.26 0.37 -3.10
C CYS A 529 -22.72 -0.08 -2.95
N HIS A 530 -23.12 -0.53 -1.76
CA HIS A 530 -24.47 -1.01 -1.50
C HIS A 530 -24.87 -0.81 -0.03
N ASP A 531 -26.16 -0.54 0.20
CA ASP A 531 -26.73 -0.66 1.54
C ASP A 531 -26.91 -2.16 1.85
N SER A 532 -26.08 -2.71 2.75
CA SER A 532 -26.09 -4.16 3.05
C SER A 532 -27.04 -4.52 4.20
N GLY A 533 -27.97 -5.45 3.97
CA GLY A 533 -28.92 -5.96 4.95
C GLY A 533 -28.64 -7.42 5.34
N GLN A 534 -28.73 -7.78 6.63
CA GLN A 534 -28.59 -9.17 7.05
C GLN A 534 -29.84 -9.97 6.65
N PHE A 535 -29.64 -11.08 5.92
CA PHE A 535 -30.71 -11.95 5.46
C PHE A 535 -30.77 -13.26 6.29
N PRO A 536 -31.95 -13.84 6.57
CA PRO A 536 -32.05 -14.98 7.49
C PRO A 536 -31.38 -16.25 6.96
N VAL A 537 -30.39 -16.77 7.71
CA VAL A 537 -29.67 -18.02 7.34
C VAL A 537 -30.56 -19.26 7.27
N ASN A 538 -31.70 -19.24 7.97
CA ASN A 538 -32.68 -20.32 8.00
C ASN A 538 -33.70 -20.26 6.85
N ASP A 539 -33.73 -19.18 6.08
CA ASP A 539 -34.63 -19.01 4.94
C ASP A 539 -34.39 -20.10 3.87
N PRO A 540 -35.46 -20.62 3.22
CA PRO A 540 -35.32 -21.59 2.12
C PRO A 540 -34.40 -21.10 0.99
N LEU A 541 -34.42 -19.80 0.66
CA LEU A 541 -33.56 -19.20 -0.36
C LEU A 541 -32.08 -19.25 0.05
N SER A 542 -31.75 -18.98 1.32
CA SER A 542 -30.38 -19.11 1.85
C SER A 542 -29.81 -20.51 1.63
N LYS A 543 -30.62 -21.54 1.88
CA LYS A 543 -30.25 -22.94 1.61
C LYS A 543 -30.18 -23.26 0.11
N LYS A 544 -31.08 -22.72 -0.72
CA LYS A 544 -31.01 -22.87 -2.19
C LYS A 544 -29.71 -22.28 -2.74
N MET A 545 -29.37 -21.05 -2.35
CA MET A 545 -28.15 -20.35 -2.78
C MET A 545 -26.87 -21.09 -2.34
N ALA A 546 -26.76 -21.50 -1.07
CA ALA A 546 -25.59 -22.23 -0.59
C ALA A 546 -25.40 -23.58 -1.31
N ASN A 547 -26.49 -24.31 -1.60
CA ASN A 547 -26.42 -25.53 -2.39
C ASN A 547 -26.09 -25.26 -3.87
N PHE A 548 -26.51 -24.15 -4.44
CA PHE A 548 -26.12 -23.72 -5.77
C PHE A 548 -24.61 -23.45 -5.86
N VAL A 549 -24.06 -22.64 -4.94
CA VAL A 549 -22.61 -22.36 -4.84
C VAL A 549 -21.80 -23.67 -4.75
N LEU A 550 -22.24 -24.62 -3.93
CA LEU A 550 -21.58 -25.93 -3.82
C LEU A 550 -21.71 -26.79 -5.08
N ARG A 551 -22.81 -26.71 -5.84
CA ARG A 551 -22.90 -27.38 -7.15
C ARG A 551 -21.90 -26.78 -8.12
N THR A 552 -21.78 -25.45 -8.18
CA THR A 552 -20.83 -24.73 -9.04
C THR A 552 -19.38 -25.13 -8.71
N VAL A 553 -18.98 -25.06 -7.44
CA VAL A 553 -17.61 -25.43 -7.01
C VAL A 553 -17.30 -26.90 -7.25
N ASN A 554 -18.24 -27.81 -6.99
CA ASN A 554 -18.05 -29.23 -7.32
C ASN A 554 -17.96 -29.48 -8.84
N GLY A 555 -18.64 -28.68 -9.67
CA GLY A 555 -18.50 -28.70 -11.12
C GLY A 555 -17.06 -28.37 -11.54
N TRP A 556 -16.54 -27.22 -11.10
CA TRP A 556 -15.15 -26.82 -11.37
C TRP A 556 -14.12 -27.88 -10.97
N LEU A 557 -14.30 -28.50 -9.79
CA LEU A 557 -13.44 -29.59 -9.33
C LEU A 557 -13.58 -30.87 -10.16
N GLN A 558 -14.78 -31.19 -10.64
CA GLN A 558 -15.03 -32.36 -11.49
C GLN A 558 -14.47 -32.17 -12.89
N ASP A 559 -14.55 -30.96 -13.46
CA ASP A 559 -14.09 -30.65 -14.81
C ASP A 559 -12.57 -30.47 -14.87
N GLY A 560 -11.98 -29.72 -13.93
CA GLY A 560 -10.55 -29.41 -13.92
C GLY A 560 -9.67 -30.35 -13.11
N ALA A 561 -10.24 -31.14 -12.18
CA ALA A 561 -9.51 -32.12 -11.38
C ALA A 561 -10.25 -33.48 -11.26
N PRO A 562 -10.74 -34.06 -12.37
CA PRO A 562 -11.60 -35.24 -12.37
C PRO A 562 -11.02 -36.38 -11.55
N GLY A 563 -11.82 -36.90 -10.62
CA GLY A 563 -11.45 -38.03 -9.78
C GLY A 563 -10.46 -37.74 -8.64
N LYS A 564 -9.77 -36.59 -8.62
CA LYS A 564 -8.74 -36.28 -7.61
C LYS A 564 -9.29 -35.77 -6.27
N CYS A 565 -10.34 -34.96 -6.33
CA CYS A 565 -10.93 -34.29 -5.17
C CYS A 565 -12.15 -35.04 -4.64
N MET A 566 -12.37 -34.98 -3.33
CA MET A 566 -13.61 -35.37 -2.67
C MET A 566 -14.73 -34.40 -3.03
N ARG A 567 -15.95 -34.91 -3.21
CA ARG A 567 -17.14 -34.08 -3.45
C ARG A 567 -17.50 -33.33 -2.16
N LEU A 568 -17.53 -32.00 -2.23
CA LEU A 568 -17.89 -31.12 -1.12
C LEU A 568 -19.40 -31.15 -0.85
N GLN A 569 -19.76 -31.21 0.42
CA GLN A 569 -21.14 -31.20 0.93
C GLN A 569 -21.38 -29.96 1.80
N LEU A 570 -22.63 -29.51 1.91
CA LEU A 570 -23.01 -28.39 2.78
C LEU A 570 -22.98 -28.85 4.23
N ARG A 571 -22.12 -28.23 5.06
CA ARG A 571 -22.11 -28.43 6.51
C ARG A 571 -23.05 -27.45 7.20
N SER A 572 -22.97 -26.16 6.83
CA SER A 572 -23.86 -25.11 7.35
C SER A 572 -23.83 -23.86 6.47
N VAL A 573 -24.92 -23.09 6.47
CA VAL A 573 -24.88 -21.67 6.09
C VAL A 573 -24.38 -20.89 7.30
N VAL A 574 -23.43 -19.97 7.11
CA VAL A 574 -22.79 -19.20 8.18
C VAL A 574 -23.45 -17.83 8.30
N ASP A 575 -23.50 -17.09 7.20
CA ASP A 575 -24.21 -15.81 7.09
C ASP A 575 -24.73 -15.62 5.66
N VAL A 576 -25.72 -14.72 5.54
CA VAL A 576 -26.19 -14.21 4.25
C VAL A 576 -26.43 -12.70 4.41
N TYR A 577 -25.98 -11.91 3.45
CA TYR A 577 -26.29 -10.48 3.34
C TYR A 577 -26.87 -10.18 1.97
N GLU A 578 -27.97 -9.44 1.92
CA GLU A 578 -28.45 -8.80 0.70
C GLU A 578 -27.62 -7.54 0.45
N VAL A 579 -27.09 -7.42 -0.76
CA VAL A 579 -26.10 -6.43 -1.20
C VAL A 579 -26.45 -5.87 -2.58
N THR A 580 -27.75 -5.72 -2.83
CA THR A 580 -28.32 -5.29 -4.11
C THR A 580 -27.71 -3.95 -4.57
N VAL A 581 -27.04 -3.99 -5.74
CA VAL A 581 -26.25 -2.87 -6.29
C VAL A 581 -27.13 -1.80 -6.96
N ASP A 582 -28.30 -2.19 -7.48
CA ASP A 582 -29.33 -1.29 -7.99
C ASP A 582 -30.69 -1.74 -7.47
N ALA A 583 -31.33 -0.91 -6.66
CA ALA A 583 -32.63 -1.20 -6.04
C ALA A 583 -33.80 -1.26 -7.05
N ASN A 584 -33.60 -0.77 -8.28
CA ASN A 584 -34.59 -0.88 -9.37
C ASN A 584 -34.38 -2.12 -10.25
N SER A 585 -33.33 -2.91 -10.00
CA SER A 585 -33.08 -4.14 -10.75
C SER A 585 -33.94 -5.29 -10.24
N GLU A 586 -34.49 -6.10 -11.15
CA GLU A 586 -35.09 -7.39 -10.81
C GLU A 586 -34.06 -8.40 -10.28
N VAL A 587 -32.76 -8.14 -10.50
CA VAL A 587 -31.65 -8.99 -10.03
C VAL A 587 -31.19 -8.53 -8.66
N ARG A 588 -31.46 -9.35 -7.64
CA ARG A 588 -30.97 -9.14 -6.27
C ARG A 588 -29.64 -9.85 -6.08
N TYR A 589 -28.72 -9.22 -5.36
CA TYR A 589 -27.38 -9.76 -5.11
C TYR A 589 -27.23 -10.14 -3.64
N PHE A 590 -26.69 -11.33 -3.38
CA PHE A 590 -26.46 -11.83 -2.04
C PHE A 590 -25.01 -12.27 -1.84
N TRP A 591 -24.38 -11.81 -0.76
CA TRP A 591 -23.19 -12.46 -0.23
C TRP A 591 -23.62 -13.64 0.63
N VAL A 592 -23.18 -14.84 0.25
CA VAL A 592 -23.54 -16.10 0.92
C VAL A 592 -22.27 -16.73 1.47
N THR A 593 -22.18 -16.85 2.80
CA THR A 593 -21.08 -17.56 3.45
C THR A 593 -21.55 -18.94 3.89
N LEU A 594 -20.82 -19.98 3.49
CA LEU A 594 -21.14 -21.36 3.83
C LEU A 594 -19.89 -22.14 4.28
N LYS A 595 -20.12 -23.16 5.09
CA LYS A 595 -19.10 -24.13 5.50
C LYS A 595 -19.33 -25.45 4.78
N CYS A 596 -18.27 -26.03 4.23
CA CYS A 596 -18.30 -27.31 3.52
C CYS A 596 -17.56 -28.43 4.27
N PHE A 597 -17.87 -29.67 3.89
CA PHE A 597 -17.22 -30.90 4.35
C PHE A 597 -16.94 -31.82 3.15
N PRO A 598 -15.82 -32.56 3.09
CA PRO A 598 -14.69 -32.57 4.04
C PRO A 598 -13.83 -31.30 3.99
N GLY A 599 -12.85 -31.19 4.90
CA GLY A 599 -11.87 -30.10 4.93
C GLY A 599 -12.26 -28.84 5.71
N GLU A 600 -13.53 -28.73 6.15
CA GLU A 600 -14.06 -27.58 6.91
C GLU A 600 -13.85 -26.22 6.21
N GLY A 601 -13.86 -26.23 4.87
CA GLY A 601 -13.67 -25.03 4.06
C GLY A 601 -14.79 -24.02 4.28
N MET A 602 -14.43 -22.75 4.41
CA MET A 602 -15.39 -21.64 4.44
C MET A 602 -15.34 -20.93 3.11
N LEU A 603 -16.50 -20.85 2.43
CA LEU A 603 -16.64 -20.23 1.11
C LEU A 603 -17.57 -19.03 1.22
N GLU A 604 -17.16 -17.91 0.63
CA GLU A 604 -18.00 -16.73 0.37
C GLU A 604 -18.29 -16.67 -1.13
N ALA A 605 -19.53 -16.45 -1.53
CA ALA A 605 -19.89 -16.25 -2.93
C ALA A 605 -20.83 -15.06 -3.09
N THR A 606 -20.76 -14.39 -4.23
CA THR A 606 -21.83 -13.49 -4.67
C THR A 606 -22.78 -14.26 -5.57
N VAL A 607 -24.03 -14.34 -5.15
CA VAL A 607 -25.11 -15.00 -5.88
C VAL A 607 -26.10 -13.94 -6.36
N ALA A 608 -26.20 -13.79 -7.68
CA ALA A 608 -27.28 -13.04 -8.32
C ALA A 608 -28.53 -13.92 -8.38
N VAL A 609 -29.68 -13.36 -7.99
CA VAL A 609 -30.99 -14.02 -7.94
C VAL A 609 -31.97 -13.22 -8.79
N ASN A 610 -32.46 -13.82 -9.88
CA ASN A 610 -33.56 -13.28 -10.68
C ASN A 610 -34.81 -14.18 -10.50
N GLY A 611 -35.95 -13.56 -10.18
CA GLY A 611 -37.16 -14.28 -9.78
C GLY A 611 -36.94 -15.15 -8.53
N THR A 612 -37.44 -16.39 -8.56
CA THR A 612 -37.37 -17.32 -7.42
C THR A 612 -36.23 -18.34 -7.50
N ASP A 613 -35.70 -18.63 -8.70
CA ASP A 613 -34.87 -19.83 -8.94
C ASP A 613 -33.76 -19.67 -9.99
N VAL A 614 -33.59 -18.51 -10.63
CA VAL A 614 -32.44 -18.28 -11.54
C VAL A 614 -31.27 -17.73 -10.74
N PHE A 615 -30.24 -18.56 -10.56
CA PHE A 615 -29.03 -18.23 -9.82
C PHE A 615 -27.81 -18.13 -10.73
N ALA A 616 -27.01 -17.08 -10.57
CA ALA A 616 -25.66 -17.00 -11.13
C ALA A 616 -24.65 -16.73 -10.00
N ALA A 617 -23.52 -17.44 -9.99
CA ALA A 617 -22.42 -17.20 -9.06
C ALA A 617 -21.28 -16.57 -9.86
N GLU A 618 -20.94 -15.32 -9.55
CA GLU A 618 -19.91 -14.59 -10.30
C GLU A 618 -18.50 -15.04 -9.91
N ARG A 619 -18.23 -15.08 -8.61
CA ARG A 619 -16.99 -15.61 -8.01
C ARG A 619 -17.31 -16.25 -6.66
N VAL A 620 -16.40 -17.12 -6.24
CA VAL A 620 -16.35 -17.73 -4.91
C VAL A 620 -14.95 -17.45 -4.35
N SER A 621 -14.83 -17.15 -3.06
CA SER A 621 -13.57 -16.99 -2.35
C SER A 621 -13.50 -17.96 -1.16
N ARG A 622 -12.31 -18.53 -0.93
CA ARG A 622 -12.00 -19.39 0.22
C ARG A 622 -11.53 -18.53 1.38
N LEU A 623 -12.24 -18.53 2.50
CA LEU A 623 -11.99 -17.64 3.66
C LEU A 623 -11.01 -18.21 4.69
N ASN A 624 -10.65 -19.49 4.62
CA ASN A 624 -9.69 -20.14 5.51
C ASN A 624 -8.65 -20.96 4.75
N TRP A 625 -7.44 -21.01 5.31
CA TRP A 625 -6.32 -21.77 4.77
C TRP A 625 -6.69 -23.23 4.46
N HIS A 626 -6.32 -23.70 3.26
CA HIS A 626 -6.49 -25.10 2.85
C HIS A 626 -5.22 -25.93 3.11
N GLY A 627 -4.04 -25.32 3.07
CA GLY A 627 -2.76 -26.00 3.30
C GLY A 627 -2.61 -27.23 2.40
N ALA A 628 -2.17 -28.35 2.99
CA ALA A 628 -1.95 -29.61 2.27
C ALA A 628 -3.23 -30.33 1.78
N GLN A 629 -4.43 -29.82 2.06
CA GLN A 629 -5.69 -30.45 1.64
C GLN A 629 -5.79 -30.65 0.12
N SER A 630 -5.13 -29.81 -0.67
CA SER A 630 -5.23 -29.74 -2.14
C SER A 630 -3.96 -30.18 -2.90
N SER A 631 -3.02 -30.87 -2.24
CA SER A 631 -1.70 -31.29 -2.78
C SER A 631 -1.70 -32.06 -4.12
N CYS A 632 -2.82 -32.69 -4.49
CA CYS A 632 -3.03 -33.45 -5.72
C CYS A 632 -3.36 -32.58 -6.95
N VAL A 633 -3.59 -31.29 -6.75
CA VAL A 633 -3.90 -30.28 -7.78
C VAL A 633 -2.68 -29.36 -7.96
N LYS A 634 -2.54 -28.78 -9.16
CA LYS A 634 -1.48 -27.84 -9.55
C LYS A 634 -2.09 -26.66 -10.32
N ASP A 635 -3.20 -26.16 -9.81
CA ASP A 635 -4.01 -25.10 -10.39
C ASP A 635 -4.50 -24.18 -9.28
N HIS A 636 -4.15 -22.91 -9.40
CA HIS A 636 -4.35 -21.91 -8.36
C HIS A 636 -5.82 -21.62 -8.00
N LEU A 637 -6.78 -21.88 -8.91
CA LEU A 637 -8.20 -21.69 -8.63
C LEU A 637 -8.77 -22.93 -7.93
N LEU A 638 -8.42 -24.12 -8.43
CA LEU A 638 -8.94 -25.39 -7.92
C LEU A 638 -8.32 -25.80 -6.56
N GLU A 639 -7.07 -25.40 -6.29
CA GLU A 639 -6.40 -25.62 -5.01
C GLU A 639 -7.13 -24.98 -3.81
N LEU A 640 -7.90 -23.91 -4.02
CA LEU A 640 -8.71 -23.25 -2.99
C LEU A 640 -9.86 -24.13 -2.47
N TYR A 641 -10.33 -25.07 -3.28
CA TYR A 641 -11.53 -25.87 -3.01
C TYR A 641 -11.26 -27.36 -2.85
N CYS A 642 -10.23 -27.89 -3.51
CA CYS A 642 -9.97 -29.33 -3.52
C CYS A 642 -9.64 -29.86 -2.12
N PHE A 643 -10.26 -30.97 -1.76
CA PHE A 643 -9.82 -31.85 -0.68
C PHE A 643 -9.46 -33.19 -1.31
N CYS A 644 -8.19 -33.56 -1.36
CA CYS A 644 -7.71 -34.74 -2.08
C CYS A 644 -8.27 -36.05 -1.49
N LYS A 645 -8.62 -37.00 -2.36
CA LYS A 645 -9.10 -38.34 -1.93
C LYS A 645 -8.03 -39.18 -1.26
N HIS A 646 -6.77 -38.94 -1.61
CA HIS A 646 -5.58 -39.54 -1.02
C HIS A 646 -4.68 -38.38 -0.57
N GLN A 647 -4.19 -38.43 0.67
CA GLN A 647 -3.36 -37.39 1.28
C GLN A 647 -1.92 -37.90 1.46
#